data_AF-A0A9L0R4G9-F1
#
_entry.id   AF-A0A9L0R4G9-F1
#
_cell.length_a   1.000
_cell.length_b   1.000
_cell.length_c   1.000
_cell.angle_alpha   90.00
_cell.angle_beta   90.00
_cell.angle_gamma   90.00
#
_symmetry.space_group_name_H-M   'P 1'
#
loop_
_entity.id
_entity.type
_entity.pdbx_description
1 polymer ?
#
loop_
_entity_poly.entity_id
_entity_poly.type
_entity_poly.pdbx_seq_one_letter_code
_entity_poly.pdbx_strand_id
1 'polypeptide(L)'
;MILDLLWDLSCQSSVSFPSALSGTSFHFLSRTSLHSVEDHSSMDVKSIWDDISLHLRRFLVSQLQSHNEINNVQQKILLKNQCIQQLLFLYPESEVIIKYQNIQNKLLAKLLQNCFPSYSRESNLDIMVRGHQSTMLKLYSMIREDFNTLCGILASSSTVKFIKETYLDTVTEEMAKFLANFCELQFKESAVRVIKTSKSSSRHRGAVHALVAPECPKKGSNFFLSLDELKFLSQLVESFVKLEKSVEELFEEMFLSLRRPRSTSGILETSNREVVLEKPRANESNIPSEQLLLVKETTLLDFGWRTAFKGVSLPMSHSITAAIEDFSTKILQQEQNERSSAVSYTMNLVNVKQVWQDSHVVPEEDQPKKIAKFCSDIMEKLDTMLPLALACRDDSFQEIRANFVEACCKVATAVLVRLQERGKEFPSKAPLKNLHTLLSTAVYVFQQFSRYDHLMKETTKKPIFLVPVQRYQEFINTLQFQVTDYCVRVCATSILQDAESHHWDDYKAFYEGERCSFSLQMWHYFLWALHHDLWTILSSKLAQEILAEVLEKSLGLLASRYARAHPSYKRTPQIRLDVTTILICTENMLWSVCTSVQKLLKPHEYTDDKIFRIHTHCNNLFTTLVILTSPLTELYQTFQYGMDDSASDSLKPFFKQPLHWFSCISHFYPSLLRTPSAGRLTAEGQLKLLFSQPGCNWNLLLETLLNHNGLLLRILLKSSKCTFQDQGSETENNLNQGSSLMEAIFNVLYHCNFSPQTFGNVFVSYMEEEQLWDFLYNIPVSPYMESELEVIRCLRMALTGAVKDIVQQIISVMSSGRNCETNLNKHNVPERLRESIPKEWNYVPNKTKRKTSSKGCTRLAAQAVSIVISELPTVIACLPPPIKYFFFLSERKMSKNFVELKKAGLLVWNLIVIICRIFEDGNTVELLTGASLDRWSKEKLSFICVCLESIMGEQRSSPNHMTQKVRQSIEQQKPNWIERQLLKARKLSTESAFMTIEKSTALEEGDIALELTEQKINMMVLDICHKPGGSEYLRQIYHIMRLNEEYLKEQLFSMNGSEEKPLPIRPLKPTLKSVEDQPSAFNPFHVYKAFSENMLDQSAIKKWNWNWSNLLPNYLGLDKMTFSVLLENRWELRKDERLEEDEKAMLEHLKRICTIQNSSASDNTEEQ
;
A
#
# COMPACT_ATOMS: atom_id res chain seq x y z
N MET A 1 -49.28 2.66 6.71
CA MET A 1 -50.25 2.95 5.62
C MET A 1 -51.39 1.93 5.56
N ILE A 2 -51.13 0.65 5.23
CA ILE A 2 -52.20 -0.38 5.19
C ILE A 2 -52.71 -0.67 6.61
N LEU A 3 -51.81 -0.90 7.57
CA LEU A 3 -52.16 -1.08 8.99
C LEU A 3 -52.92 0.13 9.59
N ASP A 4 -52.57 1.36 9.22
CA ASP A 4 -53.29 2.57 9.67
C ASP A 4 -54.68 2.69 9.04
N LEU A 5 -54.83 2.30 7.76
CA LEU A 5 -56.11 2.25 7.06
C LEU A 5 -57.03 1.18 7.67
N LEU A 6 -56.46 0.01 7.96
CA LEU A 6 -57.12 -1.11 8.62
C LEU A 6 -57.54 -0.73 10.04
N TRP A 7 -56.65 -0.12 10.80
CA TRP A 7 -56.95 0.39 12.14
C TRP A 7 -58.07 1.44 12.11
N ASP A 8 -57.98 2.45 11.22
CA ASP A 8 -59.03 3.46 11.02
C ASP A 8 -60.37 2.82 10.60
N LEU A 9 -60.35 1.78 9.75
CA LEU A 9 -61.55 1.02 9.35
C LEU A 9 -62.17 0.27 10.53
N SER A 10 -61.38 -0.49 11.31
CA SER A 10 -61.86 -1.21 12.49
C SER A 10 -62.47 -0.27 13.52
N CYS A 11 -61.82 0.88 13.75
CA CYS A 11 -62.29 1.89 14.69
C CYS A 11 -63.58 2.59 14.23
N GLN A 12 -63.82 2.73 12.92
CA GLN A 12 -65.00 3.42 12.38
C GLN A 12 -66.16 2.51 12.01
N SER A 13 -65.91 1.24 11.65
CA SER A 13 -66.92 0.33 11.10
C SER A 13 -67.29 -0.86 12.00
N SER A 14 -66.77 -0.94 13.23
CA SER A 14 -67.06 -2.00 14.21
C SER A 14 -66.83 -3.43 13.71
N VAL A 15 -65.92 -3.60 12.75
CA VAL A 15 -65.51 -4.92 12.23
C VAL A 15 -64.34 -5.43 13.07
N SER A 16 -64.50 -6.60 13.70
CA SER A 16 -63.44 -7.28 14.43
C SER A 16 -62.46 -7.94 13.45
N PHE A 17 -61.17 -7.69 13.62
CA PHE A 17 -60.14 -8.38 12.85
C PHE A 17 -60.11 -9.87 13.18
N PRO A 18 -59.91 -10.77 12.19
CA PRO A 18 -59.61 -12.16 12.50
C PRO A 18 -58.32 -12.23 13.32
N SER A 19 -58.41 -12.73 14.55
CA SER A 19 -57.28 -12.89 15.46
C SER A 19 -56.34 -14.05 15.10
N ALA A 20 -56.64 -14.81 14.05
CA ALA A 20 -55.80 -15.90 13.57
C ALA A 20 -55.02 -15.48 12.33
N LEU A 21 -53.70 -15.36 12.48
CA LEU A 21 -52.74 -15.51 11.38
C LEU A 21 -53.11 -16.78 10.62
N SER A 22 -53.57 -16.62 9.38
CA SER A 22 -54.09 -17.70 8.54
C SER A 22 -52.99 -18.73 8.25
N GLY A 23 -53.05 -19.86 8.95
CA GLY A 23 -52.08 -20.96 8.80
C GLY A 23 -52.64 -22.35 9.14
N THR A 24 -53.96 -22.53 9.27
CA THR A 24 -54.55 -23.87 9.40
C THR A 24 -55.32 -24.22 8.13
N SER A 25 -54.77 -25.15 7.36
CA SER A 25 -55.51 -25.88 6.34
C SER A 25 -56.74 -26.52 6.97
N PHE A 26 -57.92 -26.24 6.43
CA PHE A 26 -59.16 -26.88 6.85
C PHE A 26 -59.10 -28.40 6.63
N HIS A 27 -58.84 -29.16 7.69
CA HIS A 27 -59.39 -30.51 7.80
C HIS A 27 -60.83 -30.37 8.28
N PHE A 28 -61.79 -30.72 7.42
CA PHE A 28 -63.18 -30.91 7.83
C PHE A 28 -63.22 -32.00 8.92
N LEU A 29 -63.42 -31.61 10.17
CA LEU A 29 -63.91 -32.52 11.20
C LEU A 29 -65.44 -32.39 11.26
N SER A 30 -66.06 -33.56 11.20
CA SER A 30 -67.47 -33.86 11.07
C SER A 30 -68.38 -33.19 12.10
N ARG A 31 -69.53 -32.73 11.59
CA ARG A 31 -70.71 -32.25 12.31
C ARG A 31 -71.23 -33.28 13.32
N THR A 32 -71.28 -32.91 14.60
CA THR A 32 -72.31 -33.37 15.55
C THR A 32 -72.48 -32.38 16.70
N SER A 33 -73.32 -31.36 16.49
CA SER A 33 -74.11 -30.74 17.55
C SER A 33 -75.30 -30.05 16.88
N LEU A 34 -76.51 -30.51 17.18
CA LEU A 34 -77.77 -30.10 16.55
C LEU A 34 -78.33 -28.79 17.13
N HIS A 35 -77.57 -28.04 17.93
CA HIS A 35 -78.03 -26.81 18.60
C HIS A 35 -77.08 -25.60 18.56
N SER A 36 -76.04 -25.58 17.72
CA SER A 36 -75.34 -24.32 17.45
C SER A 36 -76.02 -23.57 16.31
N VAL A 37 -76.60 -22.42 16.62
CA VAL A 37 -77.00 -21.43 15.59
C VAL A 37 -75.72 -21.01 14.86
N GLU A 38 -75.64 -21.28 13.56
CA GLU A 38 -74.57 -20.77 12.71
C GLU A 38 -74.73 -19.25 12.60
N ASP A 39 -73.76 -18.52 13.15
CA ASP A 39 -73.68 -17.08 13.02
C ASP A 39 -73.17 -16.74 11.60
N HIS A 40 -74.12 -16.65 10.66
CA HIS A 40 -73.85 -16.33 9.24
C HIS A 40 -73.15 -14.98 9.04
N SER A 41 -73.11 -14.12 10.06
CA SER A 41 -72.37 -12.84 10.05
C SER A 41 -70.85 -13.01 10.00
N SER A 42 -70.32 -14.13 10.51
CA SER A 42 -68.87 -14.37 10.60
C SER A 42 -68.23 -14.90 9.31
N MET A 43 -69.01 -15.55 8.44
CA MET A 43 -68.55 -16.03 7.13
C MET A 43 -68.45 -14.90 6.09
N ASP A 44 -69.37 -13.93 6.11
CA ASP A 44 -69.35 -12.79 5.18
C ASP A 44 -68.16 -11.85 5.43
N VAL A 45 -67.84 -11.54 6.70
CA VAL A 45 -66.69 -10.69 7.05
C VAL A 45 -65.35 -11.33 6.67
N LYS A 46 -65.23 -12.67 6.76
CA LYS A 46 -64.01 -13.39 6.43
C LYS A 46 -63.75 -13.45 4.91
N SER A 47 -64.81 -13.60 4.11
CA SER A 47 -64.70 -13.57 2.64
C SER A 47 -64.28 -12.19 2.10
N ILE A 48 -64.85 -11.11 2.66
CA ILE A 48 -64.49 -9.73 2.29
C ILE A 48 -63.03 -9.43 2.67
N TRP A 49 -62.58 -9.96 3.82
CA TRP A 49 -61.17 -9.83 4.25
C TRP A 49 -60.20 -10.58 3.32
N ASP A 50 -60.59 -11.76 2.84
CA ASP A 50 -59.80 -12.53 1.87
C ASP A 50 -59.70 -11.78 0.52
N ASP A 51 -60.77 -11.11 0.07
CA ASP A 51 -60.78 -10.30 -1.15
C ASP A 51 -59.94 -9.02 -1.04
N ILE A 52 -60.02 -8.29 0.08
CA ILE A 52 -59.18 -7.11 0.35
C ILE A 52 -57.71 -7.54 0.44
N SER A 53 -57.43 -8.63 1.13
CA SER A 53 -56.10 -9.21 1.22
C SER A 53 -55.57 -9.59 -0.16
N LEU A 54 -56.38 -10.20 -1.02
CA LEU A 54 -56.00 -10.56 -2.40
C LEU A 54 -55.62 -9.33 -3.25
N HIS A 55 -56.38 -8.24 -3.16
CA HIS A 55 -56.09 -6.99 -3.89
C HIS A 55 -54.80 -6.31 -3.39
N LEU A 56 -54.59 -6.26 -2.08
CA LEU A 56 -53.36 -5.74 -1.48
C LEU A 56 -52.14 -6.60 -1.86
N ARG A 57 -52.29 -7.93 -1.84
CA ARG A 57 -51.26 -8.87 -2.28
C ARG A 57 -50.86 -8.64 -3.74
N ARG A 58 -51.83 -8.49 -4.65
CA ARG A 58 -51.56 -8.22 -6.08
C ARG A 58 -50.84 -6.89 -6.29
N PHE A 59 -51.22 -5.85 -5.54
CA PHE A 59 -50.57 -4.54 -5.60
C PHE A 59 -49.10 -4.61 -5.16
N LEU A 60 -48.82 -5.24 -4.02
CA LEU A 60 -47.45 -5.38 -3.50
C LEU A 60 -46.56 -6.24 -4.41
N VAL A 61 -47.11 -7.33 -4.97
CA VAL A 61 -46.40 -8.15 -5.97
C VAL A 61 -46.12 -7.36 -7.25
N SER A 62 -47.04 -6.51 -7.71
CA SER A 62 -46.81 -5.67 -8.90
C SER A 62 -45.70 -4.63 -8.69
N GLN A 63 -45.64 -4.00 -7.51
CA GLN A 63 -44.56 -3.08 -7.11
C GLN A 63 -43.20 -3.80 -7.02
N LEU A 64 -43.19 -5.02 -6.48
CA LEU A 64 -42.00 -5.87 -6.46
C LEU A 64 -41.58 -6.35 -7.85
N GLN A 65 -42.42 -6.32 -8.87
CA GLN A 65 -42.04 -6.69 -10.24
C GLN A 65 -41.53 -5.51 -11.06
N SER A 66 -41.95 -4.27 -10.75
CA SER A 66 -41.58 -3.05 -11.48
C SER A 66 -40.27 -2.39 -11.00
N HIS A 67 -39.58 -2.94 -10.00
CA HIS A 67 -38.39 -2.32 -9.39
C HIS A 67 -37.16 -2.20 -10.31
N ASN A 68 -37.16 -2.87 -11.47
CA ASN A 68 -36.07 -2.78 -12.45
C ASN A 68 -36.00 -1.44 -13.19
N GLU A 69 -37.05 -0.62 -13.13
CA GLU A 69 -37.10 0.71 -13.80
C GLU A 69 -36.42 1.82 -12.98
N ILE A 70 -36.04 1.54 -11.73
CA ILE A 70 -35.43 2.50 -10.81
C ILE A 70 -33.90 2.43 -10.99
N ASN A 71 -33.20 3.57 -11.15
CA ASN A 71 -31.74 3.56 -11.33
C ASN A 71 -30.95 3.60 -9.99
N ASN A 72 -31.59 4.02 -8.89
CA ASN A 72 -30.93 4.17 -7.59
C ASN A 72 -31.05 2.90 -6.72
N VAL A 73 -29.91 2.29 -6.38
CA VAL A 73 -29.79 1.05 -5.58
C VAL A 73 -30.40 1.19 -4.18
N GLN A 74 -30.22 2.34 -3.51
CA GLN A 74 -30.70 2.53 -2.14
C GLN A 74 -32.23 2.67 -2.08
N GLN A 75 -32.81 3.30 -3.11
CA GLN A 75 -34.26 3.39 -3.28
C GLN A 75 -34.88 2.02 -3.60
N LYS A 76 -34.19 1.17 -4.39
CA LYS A 76 -34.62 -0.22 -4.62
C LYS A 76 -34.64 -1.03 -3.34
N ILE A 77 -33.58 -1.00 -2.55
CA ILE A 77 -33.49 -1.74 -1.27
C ILE A 77 -34.61 -1.28 -0.32
N LEU A 78 -34.86 0.03 -0.22
CA LEU A 78 -35.93 0.57 0.63
C LEU A 78 -37.32 0.11 0.17
N LEU A 79 -37.61 0.15 -1.13
CA LEU A 79 -38.87 -0.32 -1.70
C LEU A 79 -39.06 -1.83 -1.51
N LYS A 80 -38.02 -2.63 -1.79
CA LYS A 80 -38.01 -4.08 -1.56
C LYS A 80 -38.29 -4.38 -0.08
N ASN A 81 -37.60 -3.70 0.83
CA ASN A 81 -37.78 -3.85 2.28
C ASN A 81 -39.23 -3.57 2.70
N GLN A 82 -39.77 -2.43 2.27
CA GLN A 82 -41.15 -2.03 2.61
C GLN A 82 -42.19 -3.01 2.06
N CYS A 83 -42.03 -3.48 0.82
CA CYS A 83 -42.97 -4.42 0.21
C CYS A 83 -42.91 -5.81 0.86
N ILE A 84 -41.73 -6.33 1.16
CA ILE A 84 -41.56 -7.63 1.81
C ILE A 84 -42.11 -7.59 3.26
N GLN A 85 -41.82 -6.53 4.03
CA GLN A 85 -42.38 -6.35 5.37
C GLN A 85 -43.92 -6.29 5.36
N GLN A 86 -44.51 -5.63 4.35
CA GLN A 86 -45.97 -5.57 4.20
C GLN A 86 -46.57 -6.90 3.74
N LEU A 87 -45.83 -7.72 2.98
CA LEU A 87 -46.25 -9.06 2.60
C LEU A 87 -46.18 -10.05 3.77
N LEU A 88 -45.18 -9.93 4.65
CA LEU A 88 -45.07 -10.75 5.88
C LEU A 88 -46.23 -10.50 6.86
N PHE A 89 -46.91 -9.38 6.74
CA PHE A 89 -48.15 -9.12 7.47
C PHE A 89 -49.36 -9.87 6.88
N LEU A 90 -49.33 -10.19 5.59
CA LEU A 90 -50.47 -10.76 4.83
C LEU A 90 -50.33 -12.27 4.55
N TYR A 91 -49.14 -12.83 4.76
CA TYR A 91 -48.77 -14.22 4.50
C TYR A 91 -47.77 -14.71 5.55
N PRO A 92 -47.73 -16.03 5.85
CA PRO A 92 -46.65 -16.61 6.62
C PRO A 92 -45.31 -16.42 5.89
N GLU A 93 -44.22 -16.32 6.66
CA GLU A 93 -42.87 -16.05 6.16
C GLU A 93 -42.46 -16.98 5.00
N SER A 94 -42.77 -18.27 5.10
CA SER A 94 -42.46 -19.28 4.07
C SER A 94 -43.11 -18.98 2.72
N GLU A 95 -44.36 -18.52 2.69
CA GLU A 95 -45.06 -18.19 1.44
C GLU A 95 -44.53 -16.90 0.79
N VAL A 96 -44.17 -15.90 1.60
CA VAL A 96 -43.57 -14.66 1.11
C VAL A 96 -42.21 -14.94 0.46
N ILE A 97 -41.38 -15.74 1.11
CA ILE A 97 -40.06 -16.14 0.60
C ILE A 97 -40.20 -16.88 -0.75
N ILE A 98 -41.09 -17.88 -0.85
CA ILE A 98 -41.31 -18.63 -2.09
C ILE A 98 -41.81 -17.72 -3.22
N LYS A 99 -42.73 -16.80 -2.94
CA LYS A 99 -43.23 -15.85 -3.95
C LYS A 99 -42.13 -14.89 -4.40
N TYR A 100 -41.30 -14.40 -3.47
CA TYR A 100 -40.18 -13.52 -3.79
C TYR A 100 -39.10 -14.25 -4.60
N GLN A 101 -38.75 -15.48 -4.21
CA GLN A 101 -37.84 -16.36 -4.93
C GLN A 101 -38.31 -16.59 -6.37
N ASN A 102 -39.60 -16.82 -6.60
CA ASN A 102 -40.15 -16.97 -7.95
C ASN A 102 -40.04 -15.69 -8.81
N ILE A 103 -40.13 -14.51 -8.21
CA ILE A 103 -39.91 -13.24 -8.91
C ILE A 103 -38.44 -13.11 -9.30
N GLN A 104 -37.53 -13.38 -8.37
CA GLN A 104 -36.09 -13.30 -8.61
C GLN A 104 -35.61 -14.36 -9.62
N ASN A 105 -36.12 -15.60 -9.54
CA ASN A 105 -35.81 -16.67 -10.51
C ASN A 105 -36.19 -16.27 -11.94
N LYS A 106 -37.30 -15.54 -12.16
CA LYS A 106 -37.66 -15.03 -13.49
C LYS A 106 -36.68 -13.98 -14.01
N LEU A 107 -36.22 -13.10 -13.13
CA LEU A 107 -35.22 -12.08 -13.49
C LEU A 107 -33.86 -12.71 -13.76
N LEU A 108 -33.47 -13.66 -12.91
CA LEU A 108 -32.25 -14.42 -13.04
C LEU A 108 -32.26 -15.24 -14.34
N ALA A 109 -33.35 -15.93 -14.69
CA ALA A 109 -33.46 -16.66 -15.95
C ALA A 109 -33.25 -15.74 -17.17
N LYS A 110 -33.83 -14.53 -17.17
CA LYS A 110 -33.62 -13.54 -18.23
C LYS A 110 -32.17 -13.05 -18.31
N LEU A 111 -31.50 -12.92 -17.16
CA LEU A 111 -30.10 -12.52 -17.08
C LEU A 111 -29.15 -13.65 -17.52
N LEU A 112 -29.40 -14.88 -17.08
CA LEU A 112 -28.61 -16.07 -17.42
C LEU A 112 -28.77 -16.49 -18.89
N GLN A 113 -29.93 -16.26 -19.50
CA GLN A 113 -30.12 -16.48 -20.94
C GLN A 113 -29.22 -15.59 -21.81
N ASN A 114 -28.84 -14.41 -21.31
CA ASN A 114 -27.83 -13.56 -21.94
C ASN A 114 -26.39 -13.98 -21.62
N CYS A 115 -26.22 -14.75 -20.54
CA CYS A 115 -24.95 -15.21 -20.00
C CYS A 115 -24.47 -16.47 -20.74
N PHE A 116 -25.35 -17.45 -20.96
CA PHE A 116 -25.04 -18.74 -21.59
C PHE A 116 -25.79 -18.92 -22.94
N PRO A 117 -25.50 -18.12 -23.98
CA PRO A 117 -26.02 -18.42 -25.31
C PRO A 117 -25.53 -19.80 -25.77
N SER A 118 -26.31 -20.49 -26.59
CA SER A 118 -25.91 -21.78 -27.16
C SER A 118 -24.56 -21.64 -27.85
N TYR A 119 -23.54 -22.33 -27.34
CA TYR A 119 -22.20 -22.32 -27.93
C TYR A 119 -22.29 -22.71 -29.42
N SER A 120 -21.77 -21.85 -30.29
CA SER A 120 -21.75 -22.07 -31.74
C SER A 120 -20.31 -22.01 -32.25
N ARG A 121 -20.01 -22.77 -33.31
CA ARG A 121 -18.66 -22.93 -33.86
C ARG A 121 -17.97 -21.63 -34.30
N GLU A 122 -18.75 -20.59 -34.58
CA GLU A 122 -18.28 -19.27 -35.04
C GLU A 122 -18.25 -18.23 -33.89
N SER A 123 -18.55 -18.65 -32.67
CA SER A 123 -18.56 -17.74 -31.52
C SER A 123 -17.14 -17.34 -31.12
N ASN A 124 -16.89 -16.04 -31.10
CA ASN A 124 -15.64 -15.48 -30.63
C ASN A 124 -15.55 -15.67 -29.10
N LEU A 125 -14.66 -16.56 -28.66
CA LEU A 125 -14.45 -16.89 -27.24
C LEU A 125 -14.22 -15.63 -26.39
N ASP A 126 -13.51 -14.62 -26.91
CA ASP A 126 -13.24 -13.37 -26.18
C ASP A 126 -14.51 -12.53 -25.95
N ILE A 127 -15.45 -12.55 -26.91
CA ILE A 127 -16.73 -11.84 -26.77
C ILE A 127 -17.58 -12.53 -25.70
N MET A 128 -17.58 -13.86 -25.67
CA MET A 128 -18.30 -14.63 -24.64
C MET A 128 -17.73 -14.39 -23.25
N VAL A 129 -16.40 -14.34 -23.09
CA VAL A 129 -15.74 -14.05 -21.81
C VAL A 129 -16.13 -12.67 -21.29
N ARG A 130 -16.06 -11.62 -22.13
CA ARG A 130 -16.49 -10.27 -21.73
C ARG A 130 -17.97 -10.23 -21.34
N GLY A 131 -18.82 -10.96 -22.08
CA GLY A 131 -20.24 -11.11 -21.76
C GLY A 131 -20.48 -11.77 -20.40
N HIS A 132 -19.74 -12.84 -20.10
CA HIS A 132 -19.78 -13.54 -18.82
C HIS A 132 -19.30 -12.66 -17.67
N GLN A 133 -18.14 -12.01 -17.81
CA GLN A 133 -17.60 -11.11 -16.78
C GLN A 133 -18.57 -9.97 -16.44
N SER A 134 -19.15 -9.32 -17.46
CA SER A 134 -20.16 -8.27 -17.26
C SER A 134 -21.40 -8.79 -16.53
N THR A 135 -21.79 -10.03 -16.82
CA THR A 135 -23.00 -10.63 -16.26
C THR A 135 -22.78 -11.16 -14.84
N MET A 136 -21.58 -11.67 -14.52
CA MET A 136 -21.18 -12.02 -13.15
C MET A 136 -21.14 -10.80 -12.23
N LEU A 137 -20.71 -9.63 -12.74
CA LEU A 137 -20.81 -8.37 -11.98
C LEU A 137 -22.27 -7.97 -11.70
N LYS A 138 -23.17 -8.14 -12.67
CA LYS A 138 -24.62 -7.88 -12.48
C LYS A 138 -25.24 -8.87 -11.50
N LEU A 139 -24.87 -10.15 -11.59
CA LEU A 139 -25.31 -11.20 -10.68
C LEU A 139 -24.87 -10.89 -9.23
N TYR A 140 -23.61 -10.50 -9.03
CA TYR A 140 -23.12 -10.06 -7.72
C TYR A 140 -23.91 -8.85 -7.19
N SER A 141 -24.23 -7.87 -8.05
CA SER A 141 -25.07 -6.73 -7.67
C SER A 141 -26.47 -7.18 -7.20
N MET A 142 -27.11 -8.13 -7.90
CA MET A 142 -28.41 -8.67 -7.50
C MET A 142 -28.34 -9.40 -6.15
N ILE A 143 -27.31 -10.26 -5.97
CA ILE A 143 -27.07 -10.97 -4.72
C ILE A 143 -26.88 -9.98 -3.58
N ARG A 144 -26.05 -8.94 -3.78
CA ARG A 144 -25.80 -7.89 -2.78
C ARG A 144 -27.06 -7.09 -2.42
N GLU A 145 -27.88 -6.74 -3.40
CA GLU A 145 -29.15 -6.04 -3.16
C GLU A 145 -30.11 -6.88 -2.32
N ASP A 146 -30.30 -8.15 -2.68
CA ASP A 146 -31.23 -9.03 -1.99
C ASP A 146 -30.70 -9.45 -0.62
N PHE A 147 -29.39 -9.67 -0.48
CA PHE A 147 -28.72 -9.90 0.79
C PHE A 147 -28.99 -8.74 1.76
N ASN A 148 -28.74 -7.50 1.35
CA ASN A 148 -28.97 -6.32 2.19
C ASN A 148 -30.46 -6.11 2.54
N THR A 149 -31.36 -6.50 1.64
CA THR A 149 -32.81 -6.43 1.87
C THR A 149 -33.23 -7.48 2.91
N LEU A 150 -32.83 -8.73 2.71
CA LEU A 150 -33.29 -9.87 3.52
C LEU A 150 -32.61 -9.94 4.89
N CYS A 151 -31.34 -9.52 5.02
CA CYS A 151 -30.65 -9.45 6.32
C CYS A 151 -31.33 -8.51 7.33
N GLY A 152 -32.13 -7.55 6.87
CA GLY A 152 -32.92 -6.66 7.72
C GLY A 152 -34.27 -7.22 8.17
N ILE A 153 -34.71 -8.35 7.59
CA ILE A 153 -36.08 -8.86 7.71
C ILE A 153 -36.12 -10.31 8.22
N LEU A 154 -35.25 -11.18 7.68
CA LEU A 154 -35.22 -12.61 7.95
C LEU A 154 -34.08 -12.99 8.91
N ALA A 155 -34.20 -14.15 9.55
CA ALA A 155 -33.09 -14.76 10.28
C ALA A 155 -31.91 -15.06 9.32
N SER A 156 -30.68 -15.03 9.84
CA SER A 156 -29.45 -15.25 9.06
C SER A 156 -29.45 -16.59 8.32
N SER A 157 -29.96 -17.65 8.94
CA SER A 157 -30.11 -18.98 8.32
C SER A 157 -31.08 -18.97 7.14
N SER A 158 -32.21 -18.25 7.24
CA SER A 158 -33.19 -18.10 6.16
C SER A 158 -32.64 -17.28 5.00
N THR A 159 -31.85 -16.23 5.27
CA THR A 159 -31.19 -15.43 4.24
C THR A 159 -30.12 -16.23 3.49
N VAL A 160 -29.29 -16.98 4.20
CA VAL A 160 -28.31 -17.91 3.61
C VAL A 160 -29.00 -18.91 2.69
N LYS A 161 -30.09 -19.53 3.18
CA LYS A 161 -30.88 -20.50 2.41
C LYS A 161 -31.46 -19.88 1.13
N PHE A 162 -32.03 -18.67 1.23
CA PHE A 162 -32.59 -17.97 0.08
C PHE A 162 -31.53 -17.69 -0.99
N ILE A 163 -30.36 -17.16 -0.61
CA ILE A 163 -29.28 -16.85 -1.56
C ILE A 163 -28.78 -18.12 -2.24
N LYS A 164 -28.62 -19.22 -1.49
CA LYS A 164 -28.22 -20.52 -2.05
C LYS A 164 -29.21 -21.02 -3.10
N GLU A 165 -30.47 -21.19 -2.70
CA GLU A 165 -31.50 -21.81 -3.56
C GLU A 165 -31.91 -20.94 -4.75
N THR A 166 -31.87 -19.60 -4.60
CA THR A 166 -32.28 -18.67 -5.67
C THR A 166 -31.17 -18.45 -6.67
N TYR A 167 -29.95 -18.18 -6.19
CA TYR A 167 -28.85 -17.72 -7.04
C TYR A 167 -27.82 -18.81 -7.31
N LEU A 168 -27.22 -19.39 -6.26
CA LEU A 168 -26.07 -20.29 -6.42
C LEU A 168 -26.45 -21.60 -7.11
N ASP A 169 -27.57 -22.20 -6.73
CA ASP A 169 -28.06 -23.45 -7.31
C ASP A 169 -28.49 -23.24 -8.78
N THR A 170 -29.24 -22.17 -9.06
CA THR A 170 -29.68 -21.82 -10.43
C THR A 170 -28.49 -21.57 -11.36
N VAL A 171 -27.48 -20.83 -10.89
CA VAL A 171 -26.25 -20.56 -11.65
C VAL A 171 -25.48 -21.87 -11.91
N THR A 172 -25.43 -22.76 -10.92
CA THR A 172 -24.80 -24.08 -11.06
C THR A 172 -25.50 -24.93 -12.12
N GLU A 173 -26.84 -24.94 -12.14
CA GLU A 173 -27.63 -25.71 -13.11
C GLU A 173 -27.44 -25.19 -14.55
N GLU A 174 -27.54 -23.88 -14.75
CA GLU A 174 -27.35 -23.28 -16.08
C GLU A 174 -25.92 -23.45 -16.60
N MET A 175 -24.95 -23.36 -15.70
CA MET A 175 -23.54 -23.63 -16.01
C MET A 175 -23.31 -25.09 -16.42
N ALA A 176 -23.98 -26.04 -15.76
CA ALA A 176 -23.91 -27.46 -16.13
C ALA A 176 -24.51 -27.71 -17.52
N LYS A 177 -25.62 -27.05 -17.87
CA LYS A 177 -26.22 -27.11 -19.22
C LYS A 177 -25.29 -26.56 -20.28
N PHE A 178 -24.65 -25.41 -20.01
CA PHE A 178 -23.68 -24.79 -20.91
C PHE A 178 -22.48 -25.72 -21.16
N LEU A 179 -21.87 -26.28 -20.11
CA LEU A 179 -20.72 -27.17 -20.26
C LEU A 179 -21.07 -28.50 -20.92
N ALA A 180 -22.27 -29.05 -20.69
CA ALA A 180 -22.73 -30.24 -21.40
C ALA A 180 -22.79 -29.98 -22.92
N ASN A 181 -23.35 -28.83 -23.34
CA ASN A 181 -23.37 -28.42 -24.75
C ASN A 181 -21.96 -28.18 -25.31
N PHE A 182 -21.07 -27.56 -24.54
CA PHE A 182 -19.67 -27.36 -24.90
C PHE A 182 -18.96 -28.71 -25.15
N CYS A 183 -19.10 -29.67 -24.23
CA CYS A 183 -18.54 -31.02 -24.38
C CYS A 183 -19.07 -31.75 -25.63
N GLU A 184 -20.38 -31.74 -25.87
CA GLU A 184 -20.98 -32.44 -27.02
C GLU A 184 -20.45 -31.92 -28.37
N LEU A 185 -20.23 -30.62 -28.48
CA LEU A 185 -19.70 -30.00 -29.69
C LEU A 185 -18.23 -30.38 -29.93
N GLN A 186 -17.44 -30.47 -28.86
CA GLN A 186 -16.03 -30.93 -28.92
C GLN A 186 -15.89 -32.42 -29.24
N PHE A 187 -16.78 -33.26 -28.71
CA PHE A 187 -16.84 -34.67 -29.05
C PHE A 187 -17.14 -34.92 -30.52
N LYS A 188 -18.07 -34.16 -31.11
CA LYS A 188 -18.38 -34.26 -32.55
C LYS A 188 -17.18 -33.88 -33.43
N GLU A 189 -16.33 -32.95 -32.98
CA GLU A 189 -15.14 -32.53 -33.73
C GLU A 189 -14.01 -33.57 -33.71
N SER A 190 -13.69 -34.13 -32.54
CA SER A 190 -12.66 -35.16 -32.40
C SER A 190 -12.99 -36.43 -33.21
N ALA A 191 -14.28 -36.83 -33.25
CA ALA A 191 -14.75 -37.94 -34.08
C ALA A 191 -14.55 -37.67 -35.59
N VAL A 192 -14.76 -36.44 -36.06
CA VAL A 192 -14.58 -36.06 -37.48
C VAL A 192 -13.10 -36.04 -37.89
N ARG A 193 -12.17 -35.65 -37.00
CA ARG A 193 -10.72 -35.68 -37.28
C ARG A 193 -10.17 -37.12 -37.35
N VAL A 194 -10.61 -38.03 -36.48
CA VAL A 194 -10.17 -39.44 -36.45
C VAL A 194 -10.66 -40.23 -37.70
N ILE A 195 -11.81 -39.86 -38.26
CA ILE A 195 -12.34 -40.49 -39.49
C ILE A 195 -11.54 -40.07 -40.74
N LYS A 196 -10.88 -38.89 -40.73
CA LYS A 196 -10.07 -38.43 -41.86
C LYS A 196 -8.67 -39.06 -41.93
N THR A 197 -8.11 -39.52 -40.81
CA THR A 197 -6.77 -40.14 -40.77
C THR A 197 -6.77 -41.66 -40.95
N SER A 198 -7.94 -42.31 -40.97
CA SER A 198 -8.09 -43.79 -41.02
C SER A 198 -8.44 -44.38 -42.39
N LYS A 199 -8.31 -43.63 -43.49
CA LYS A 199 -8.47 -44.19 -44.85
C LYS A 199 -7.12 -44.59 -45.47
N SER A 200 -6.56 -45.73 -45.04
CA SER A 200 -5.75 -46.56 -45.94
C SER A 200 -5.75 -48.04 -45.53
N SER A 201 -6.02 -48.91 -46.52
CA SER A 201 -6.00 -50.39 -46.51
C SER A 201 -7.12 -51.07 -45.70
N SER A 202 -7.87 -52.08 -46.17
CA SER A 202 -7.73 -52.99 -47.30
C SER A 202 -9.12 -53.53 -47.73
N ARG A 203 -9.25 -53.94 -48.99
CA ARG A 203 -10.45 -54.57 -49.59
C ARG A 203 -10.54 -56.05 -49.19
N HIS A 204 -11.72 -56.54 -48.79
CA HIS A 204 -12.25 -57.85 -49.24
C HIS A 204 -13.78 -57.97 -49.06
N ARG A 205 -14.41 -58.71 -49.98
CA ARG A 205 -15.87 -58.94 -50.18
C ARG A 205 -16.47 -59.92 -49.16
N GLY A 206 -17.78 -59.77 -48.87
CA GLY A 206 -18.71 -60.90 -48.67
C GLY A 206 -19.82 -60.76 -47.61
N ALA A 207 -21.08 -60.85 -48.06
CA ALA A 207 -22.30 -61.32 -47.36
C ALA A 207 -23.02 -60.47 -46.27
N VAL A 208 -24.09 -59.80 -46.71
CA VAL A 208 -25.51 -59.82 -46.24
C VAL A 208 -25.88 -60.06 -44.75
N HIS A 209 -26.56 -59.04 -44.20
CA HIS A 209 -27.53 -58.96 -43.06
C HIS A 209 -27.12 -59.33 -41.62
N ALA A 210 -27.10 -58.31 -40.75
CA ALA A 210 -28.08 -58.14 -39.65
C ALA A 210 -27.96 -56.72 -39.07
N LEU A 211 -29.10 -56.02 -38.94
CA LEU A 211 -29.20 -54.80 -38.14
C LEU A 211 -28.89 -55.15 -36.68
N VAL A 212 -27.73 -54.72 -36.20
CA VAL A 212 -27.51 -54.41 -34.80
C VAL A 212 -26.88 -53.03 -34.79
N ALA A 213 -27.65 -52.02 -34.39
CA ALA A 213 -27.07 -50.74 -34.01
C ALA A 213 -26.04 -51.03 -32.90
N PRO A 214 -24.75 -50.70 -33.05
CA PRO A 214 -23.87 -50.73 -31.91
C PRO A 214 -24.33 -49.57 -31.02
N GLU A 215 -24.95 -49.92 -29.89
CA GLU A 215 -25.00 -49.01 -28.75
C GLU A 215 -23.54 -48.62 -28.46
N CYS A 216 -23.19 -47.40 -28.86
CA CYS A 216 -21.87 -46.84 -28.59
C CYS A 216 -21.73 -46.70 -27.07
N PRO A 217 -20.67 -47.23 -26.44
CA PRO A 217 -20.57 -47.23 -24.99
C PRO A 217 -20.34 -45.81 -24.49
N LYS A 218 -21.21 -45.35 -23.57
CA LYS A 218 -21.13 -44.06 -22.84
C LYS A 218 -19.94 -43.98 -21.85
N LYS A 219 -18.78 -44.58 -22.15
CA LYS A 219 -17.60 -44.56 -21.27
C LYS A 219 -16.44 -43.79 -21.91
N GLY A 220 -16.30 -42.54 -21.50
CA GLY A 220 -15.04 -41.80 -21.37
C GLY A 220 -14.08 -41.87 -22.57
N SER A 221 -14.49 -41.39 -23.74
CA SER A 221 -13.53 -41.05 -24.78
C SER A 221 -12.79 -39.76 -24.39
N ASN A 222 -11.46 -39.84 -24.26
CA ASN A 222 -10.60 -38.69 -23.97
C ASN A 222 -10.46 -37.82 -25.23
N PHE A 223 -10.91 -36.57 -25.17
CA PHE A 223 -10.66 -35.55 -26.21
C PHE A 223 -9.73 -34.47 -25.64
N PHE A 224 -8.89 -33.89 -26.50
CA PHE A 224 -7.94 -32.84 -26.11
C PHE A 224 -8.54 -31.46 -26.39
N LEU A 225 -8.43 -30.57 -25.40
CA LEU A 225 -8.78 -29.15 -25.53
C LEU A 225 -7.59 -28.38 -26.08
N SER A 226 -7.86 -27.43 -26.96
CA SER A 226 -6.88 -26.46 -27.46
C SER A 226 -6.49 -25.45 -26.37
N LEU A 227 -5.38 -24.73 -26.60
CA LEU A 227 -4.91 -23.69 -25.67
C LEU A 227 -5.95 -22.58 -25.47
N ASP A 228 -6.66 -22.18 -26.52
CA ASP A 228 -7.65 -21.10 -26.47
C ASP A 228 -8.92 -21.53 -25.71
N GLU A 229 -9.30 -22.81 -25.83
CA GLU A 229 -10.40 -23.40 -25.05
C GLU A 229 -10.04 -23.53 -23.56
N LEU A 230 -8.80 -23.92 -23.24
CA LEU A 230 -8.33 -23.95 -21.85
C LEU A 230 -8.29 -22.55 -21.24
N LYS A 231 -7.83 -21.55 -21.99
CA LYS A 231 -7.85 -20.13 -21.57
C LYS A 231 -9.27 -19.66 -21.32
N PHE A 232 -10.20 -19.97 -22.23
CA PHE A 232 -11.62 -19.64 -22.08
C PHE A 232 -12.19 -20.24 -20.79
N LEU A 233 -11.96 -21.54 -20.54
CA LEU A 233 -12.41 -22.20 -19.31
C LEU A 233 -11.75 -21.61 -18.06
N SER A 234 -10.47 -21.25 -18.14
CA SER A 234 -9.74 -20.61 -17.05
C SER A 234 -10.31 -19.24 -16.66
N GLN A 235 -10.57 -18.37 -17.63
CA GLN A 235 -11.19 -17.05 -17.40
C GLN A 235 -12.61 -17.15 -16.84
N LEU A 236 -13.34 -18.18 -17.27
CA LEU A 236 -14.66 -18.47 -16.77
C LEU A 236 -14.60 -18.95 -15.30
N VAL A 237 -13.69 -19.87 -14.97
CA VAL A 237 -13.41 -20.29 -13.58
C VAL A 237 -12.98 -19.10 -12.72
N GLU A 238 -12.10 -18.24 -13.23
CA GLU A 238 -11.65 -17.02 -12.53
C GLU A 238 -12.84 -16.13 -12.15
N SER A 239 -13.80 -15.96 -13.05
CA SER A 239 -15.01 -15.17 -12.80
C SER A 239 -15.87 -15.76 -11.68
N PHE A 240 -15.98 -17.08 -11.61
CA PHE A 240 -16.67 -17.78 -10.52
C PHE A 240 -15.93 -17.69 -9.18
N VAL A 241 -14.60 -17.84 -9.18
CA VAL A 241 -13.78 -17.69 -7.97
C VAL A 241 -13.87 -16.26 -7.43
N LYS A 242 -13.87 -15.25 -8.30
CA LYS A 242 -14.09 -13.85 -7.90
C LYS A 242 -15.47 -13.65 -7.29
N LEU A 243 -16.52 -14.20 -7.92
CA LEU A 243 -17.89 -14.13 -7.40
C LEU A 243 -18.01 -14.81 -6.03
N GLU A 244 -17.46 -16.02 -5.88
CA GLU A 244 -17.42 -16.76 -4.61
C GLU A 244 -16.77 -15.93 -3.51
N LYS A 245 -15.56 -15.42 -3.74
CA LYS A 245 -14.84 -14.58 -2.77
C LYS A 245 -15.63 -13.33 -2.40
N SER A 246 -16.21 -12.62 -3.37
CA SER A 246 -17.01 -11.42 -3.09
C SER A 246 -18.29 -11.75 -2.31
N VAL A 247 -18.92 -12.91 -2.54
CA VAL A 247 -20.08 -13.36 -1.76
C VAL A 247 -19.66 -13.76 -0.34
N GLU A 248 -18.56 -14.50 -0.17
CA GLU A 248 -17.99 -14.82 1.14
C GLU A 248 -17.70 -13.55 1.96
N GLU A 249 -17.08 -12.54 1.36
CA GLU A 249 -16.80 -11.24 1.99
C GLU A 249 -18.08 -10.54 2.47
N LEU A 250 -19.18 -10.60 1.70
CA LEU A 250 -20.49 -10.05 2.10
C LEU A 250 -21.06 -10.77 3.33
N PHE A 251 -20.94 -12.09 3.40
CA PHE A 251 -21.43 -12.87 4.54
C PHE A 251 -20.56 -12.66 5.80
N GLU A 252 -19.24 -12.54 5.66
CA GLU A 252 -18.33 -12.21 6.77
C GLU A 252 -18.63 -10.84 7.39
N GLU A 253 -18.93 -9.82 6.57
CA GLU A 253 -19.36 -8.50 7.05
C GLU A 253 -20.60 -8.60 7.94
N MET A 254 -21.57 -9.46 7.57
CA MET A 254 -22.76 -9.73 8.38
C MET A 254 -22.40 -10.42 9.71
N PHE A 255 -21.55 -11.46 9.71
CA PHE A 255 -21.15 -12.14 10.95
C PHE A 255 -20.40 -11.23 11.92
N LEU A 256 -19.56 -10.32 11.41
CA LEU A 256 -18.90 -9.28 12.20
C LEU A 256 -19.91 -8.27 12.78
N SER A 257 -20.96 -7.92 12.04
CA SER A 257 -22.01 -7.01 12.50
C SER A 257 -22.90 -7.61 13.61
N LEU A 258 -23.12 -8.93 13.61
CA LEU A 258 -23.85 -9.65 14.66
C LEU A 258 -23.06 -9.81 15.97
N ARG A 259 -21.71 -9.74 15.93
CA ARG A 259 -20.85 -9.78 17.12
C ARG A 259 -20.89 -8.50 17.97
N ARG A 260 -21.49 -7.41 17.49
CA ARG A 260 -21.81 -6.25 18.34
C ARG A 260 -23.15 -6.49 19.03
N PRO A 261 -23.25 -6.36 20.36
CA PRO A 261 -24.54 -6.47 21.04
C PRO A 261 -25.46 -5.36 20.54
N ARG A 262 -26.53 -5.73 19.83
CA ARG A 262 -27.61 -4.81 19.48
C ARG A 262 -28.39 -4.49 20.75
N SER A 263 -28.26 -3.26 21.24
CA SER A 263 -29.18 -2.72 22.23
C SER A 263 -30.51 -2.40 21.56
N THR A 264 -31.41 -3.37 21.45
CA THR A 264 -32.81 -3.12 21.08
C THR A 264 -33.68 -3.21 22.33
N SER A 265 -34.16 -2.04 22.75
CA SER A 265 -35.22 -1.86 23.72
C SER A 265 -36.57 -2.36 23.18
N GLY A 266 -37.25 -3.21 23.95
CA GLY A 266 -38.68 -3.09 24.21
C GLY A 266 -39.66 -3.96 23.41
N ILE A 267 -40.22 -4.94 24.12
CA ILE A 267 -41.65 -5.31 24.27
C ILE A 267 -42.01 -6.77 23.93
N LEU A 268 -42.35 -7.47 25.03
CA LEU A 268 -43.21 -8.65 25.24
C LEU A 268 -42.89 -9.99 24.54
N GLU A 269 -42.16 -10.85 25.26
CA GLU A 269 -42.45 -12.29 25.27
C GLU A 269 -43.21 -12.63 26.56
N THR A 270 -44.44 -13.13 26.40
CA THR A 270 -45.33 -13.57 27.47
C THR A 270 -45.00 -14.98 27.92
N SER A 271 -44.69 -15.08 29.20
CA SER A 271 -44.71 -16.23 30.12
C SER A 271 -45.37 -17.54 29.65
N ASN A 272 -44.68 -18.65 29.87
CA ASN A 272 -45.29 -19.83 30.49
C ASN A 272 -44.42 -20.29 31.67
N ARG A 273 -45.01 -20.20 32.85
CA ARG A 273 -44.43 -20.54 34.14
C ARG A 273 -45.22 -21.74 34.64
N GLU A 274 -44.60 -22.92 34.65
CA GLU A 274 -45.09 -24.04 35.44
C GLU A 274 -44.01 -24.46 36.44
N VAL A 275 -44.46 -24.59 37.68
CA VAL A 275 -43.69 -24.70 38.91
C VAL A 275 -43.60 -26.17 39.29
N VAL A 276 -42.41 -26.71 39.56
CA VAL A 276 -42.22 -27.77 40.57
C VAL A 276 -40.91 -27.55 41.32
N LEU A 277 -41.04 -27.54 42.65
CA LEU A 277 -40.03 -27.49 43.70
C LEU A 277 -39.06 -28.69 43.68
N GLU A 278 -37.77 -28.46 43.90
CA GLU A 278 -36.98 -29.18 44.93
C GLU A 278 -35.64 -28.48 45.28
N LYS A 279 -35.15 -28.75 46.50
CA LYS A 279 -34.17 -27.99 47.32
C LYS A 279 -32.68 -28.14 46.89
N PRO A 280 -31.79 -27.23 47.35
CA PRO A 280 -30.39 -27.19 46.93
C PRO A 280 -29.51 -28.19 47.69
N ARG A 281 -28.60 -28.86 46.99
CA ARG A 281 -27.42 -29.48 47.60
C ARG A 281 -26.16 -29.03 46.88
N ALA A 282 -25.20 -28.64 47.71
CA ALA A 282 -23.89 -28.14 47.34
C ALA A 282 -23.04 -29.21 46.63
N ASN A 283 -22.35 -28.76 45.57
CA ASN A 283 -20.98 -29.07 45.16
C ASN A 283 -20.87 -29.05 43.63
N GLU A 284 -20.68 -27.87 43.05
CA GLU A 284 -20.23 -27.73 41.67
C GLU A 284 -18.71 -27.53 41.65
N SER A 285 -18.00 -28.59 41.27
CA SER A 285 -16.75 -28.45 40.54
C SER A 285 -17.07 -27.77 39.22
N ASN A 286 -16.56 -26.54 39.03
CA ASN A 286 -16.62 -25.80 37.78
C ASN A 286 -16.03 -26.62 36.63
N ILE A 287 -16.88 -27.33 35.91
CA ILE A 287 -16.65 -27.72 34.52
C ILE A 287 -17.46 -26.71 33.71
N PRO A 288 -16.86 -25.90 32.83
CA PRO A 288 -17.63 -25.07 31.93
C PRO A 288 -18.36 -25.99 30.95
N SER A 289 -19.67 -26.17 31.15
CA SER A 289 -20.56 -26.88 30.24
C SER A 289 -20.50 -26.27 28.84
N GLU A 290 -20.04 -27.07 27.87
CA GLU A 290 -20.54 -27.34 26.50
C GLU A 290 -21.51 -26.37 25.76
N GLN A 291 -21.65 -25.10 26.13
CA GLN A 291 -22.39 -24.09 25.36
C GLN A 291 -21.53 -23.32 24.36
N LEU A 292 -20.23 -23.62 24.28
CA LEU A 292 -19.32 -23.10 23.24
C LEU A 292 -19.29 -23.94 21.95
N LEU A 293 -20.03 -25.06 21.90
CA LEU A 293 -20.06 -25.93 20.72
C LEU A 293 -21.19 -25.61 19.73
N LEU A 294 -22.15 -24.75 20.07
CA LEU A 294 -23.19 -24.30 19.13
C LEU A 294 -22.73 -23.17 18.18
N VAL A 295 -21.41 -22.94 18.09
CA VAL A 295 -20.80 -21.98 17.13
C VAL A 295 -20.08 -22.72 15.99
N LYS A 296 -20.02 -24.06 16.01
CA LYS A 296 -19.30 -24.85 14.99
C LYS A 296 -20.13 -25.33 13.80
N GLU A 297 -21.43 -25.09 13.78
CA GLU A 297 -22.30 -25.38 12.63
C GLU A 297 -23.07 -24.12 12.18
N THR A 298 -22.36 -23.00 12.03
CA THR A 298 -22.82 -22.00 11.06
C THR A 298 -22.61 -22.62 9.68
N THR A 299 -23.69 -22.99 9.01
CA THR A 299 -23.70 -23.55 7.65
C THR A 299 -22.79 -22.75 6.74
N LEU A 300 -21.60 -23.30 6.46
CA LEU A 300 -20.68 -22.82 5.44
C LEU A 300 -21.48 -22.72 4.13
N LEU A 301 -21.41 -21.57 3.46
CA LEU A 301 -22.04 -21.39 2.16
C LEU A 301 -21.40 -22.40 1.20
N ASP A 302 -22.19 -23.38 0.77
CA ASP A 302 -21.72 -24.45 -0.12
C ASP A 302 -21.90 -24.01 -1.57
N PHE A 303 -20.78 -23.82 -2.28
CA PHE A 303 -20.74 -23.33 -3.66
C PHE A 303 -20.70 -24.49 -4.66
N GLY A 304 -21.89 -24.89 -5.14
CA GLY A 304 -22.06 -26.05 -6.03
C GLY A 304 -21.51 -25.93 -7.45
N TRP A 305 -21.09 -24.73 -7.91
CA TRP A 305 -20.71 -24.46 -9.31
C TRP A 305 -19.56 -25.35 -9.80
N ARG A 306 -18.69 -25.79 -8.90
CA ARG A 306 -17.61 -26.76 -9.15
C ARG A 306 -18.14 -28.08 -9.74
N THR A 307 -19.31 -28.55 -9.29
CA THR A 307 -19.91 -29.80 -9.78
C THR A 307 -20.29 -29.76 -11.26
N ALA A 308 -20.58 -28.58 -11.80
CA ALA A 308 -20.92 -28.39 -13.22
C ALA A 308 -19.77 -28.80 -14.16
N PHE A 309 -18.51 -28.69 -13.72
CA PHE A 309 -17.33 -29.00 -14.53
C PHE A 309 -16.93 -30.47 -14.51
N LYS A 310 -17.63 -31.34 -13.78
CA LYS A 310 -17.31 -32.79 -13.72
C LYS A 310 -17.27 -33.44 -15.12
N GLY A 311 -18.06 -32.94 -16.07
CA GLY A 311 -18.04 -33.44 -17.46
C GLY A 311 -16.80 -33.05 -18.27
N VAL A 312 -16.11 -31.97 -17.87
CA VAL A 312 -14.94 -31.41 -18.57
C VAL A 312 -13.63 -31.65 -17.79
N SER A 313 -13.70 -32.03 -16.51
CA SER A 313 -12.54 -32.08 -15.62
C SER A 313 -11.44 -33.03 -16.10
N LEU A 314 -11.78 -34.22 -16.58
CA LEU A 314 -10.82 -35.20 -17.11
C LEU A 314 -10.15 -34.72 -18.42
N PRO A 315 -10.90 -34.25 -19.46
CA PRO A 315 -10.32 -33.58 -20.62
C PRO A 315 -9.41 -32.40 -20.27
N MET A 316 -9.81 -31.55 -19.31
CA MET A 316 -9.00 -30.42 -18.84
C MET A 316 -7.72 -30.89 -18.16
N SER A 317 -7.82 -31.89 -17.30
CA SER A 317 -6.71 -32.51 -16.56
C SER A 317 -5.62 -33.03 -17.51
N HIS A 318 -6.00 -33.71 -18.59
CA HIS A 318 -5.03 -34.21 -19.58
C HIS A 318 -4.52 -33.13 -20.53
N SER A 319 -5.36 -32.15 -20.88
CA SER A 319 -5.00 -31.11 -21.84
C SER A 319 -4.09 -30.04 -21.23
N ILE A 320 -4.19 -29.77 -19.91
CA ILE A 320 -3.40 -28.73 -19.25
C ILE A 320 -1.90 -29.06 -19.28
N THR A 321 -1.53 -30.32 -19.00
CA THR A 321 -0.13 -30.78 -19.06
C THR A 321 0.41 -30.67 -20.48
N ALA A 322 -0.33 -31.19 -21.46
CA ALA A 322 0.08 -31.13 -22.87
C ALA A 322 0.20 -29.69 -23.39
N ALA A 323 -0.73 -28.81 -23.03
CA ALA A 323 -0.69 -27.40 -23.43
C ALA A 323 0.50 -26.67 -22.79
N ILE A 324 0.75 -26.88 -21.50
CA ILE A 324 1.88 -26.30 -20.77
C ILE A 324 3.21 -26.74 -21.37
N GLU A 325 3.37 -28.03 -21.66
CA GLU A 325 4.57 -28.56 -22.29
C GLU A 325 4.74 -28.04 -23.74
N ASP A 326 3.67 -27.97 -24.53
CA ASP A 326 3.70 -27.48 -25.92
C ASP A 326 4.11 -26.01 -26.03
N PHE A 327 3.46 -25.09 -25.29
CA PHE A 327 3.85 -23.68 -25.38
C PHE A 327 5.24 -23.42 -24.79
N SER A 328 5.62 -24.14 -23.73
CA SER A 328 6.93 -23.96 -23.10
C SER A 328 8.05 -24.45 -24.02
N THR A 329 7.88 -25.60 -24.66
CA THR A 329 8.84 -26.11 -25.64
C THR A 329 8.94 -25.20 -26.87
N LYS A 330 7.83 -24.68 -27.39
CA LYS A 330 7.83 -23.70 -28.49
C LYS A 330 8.59 -22.43 -28.14
N ILE A 331 8.35 -21.85 -26.97
CA ILE A 331 9.06 -20.64 -26.52
C ILE A 331 10.56 -20.93 -26.32
N LEU A 332 10.91 -22.05 -25.68
CA LEU A 332 12.30 -22.45 -25.50
C LEU A 332 13.00 -22.75 -26.83
N GLN A 333 12.31 -23.32 -27.82
CA GLN A 333 12.86 -23.51 -29.17
C GLN A 333 13.05 -22.19 -29.90
N GLN A 334 12.09 -21.27 -29.78
CA GLN A 334 12.21 -19.93 -30.35
C GLN A 334 13.42 -19.19 -29.78
N GLU A 335 13.61 -19.23 -28.46
CA GLU A 335 14.77 -18.63 -27.80
C GLU A 335 16.09 -19.26 -28.27
N GLN A 336 16.12 -20.58 -28.49
CA GLN A 336 17.29 -21.28 -29.02
C GLN A 336 17.58 -20.92 -30.49
N ASN A 337 16.56 -20.65 -31.30
CA ASN A 337 16.72 -20.18 -32.67
C ASN A 337 17.25 -18.73 -32.68
N GLU A 338 16.66 -17.85 -31.86
CA GLU A 338 17.14 -16.48 -31.66
C GLU A 338 18.60 -16.46 -31.21
N ARG A 339 18.98 -17.34 -30.26
CA ARG A 339 20.37 -17.57 -29.83
C ARG A 339 21.31 -17.88 -30.98
N SER A 340 20.94 -18.82 -31.85
CA SER A 340 21.79 -19.27 -32.96
C SER A 340 21.98 -18.19 -34.03
N SER A 341 21.02 -17.28 -34.15
CA SER A 341 21.06 -16.16 -35.10
C SER A 341 21.74 -14.90 -34.57
N ALA A 342 21.84 -14.74 -33.24
CA ALA A 342 22.35 -13.53 -32.63
C ALA A 342 23.89 -13.47 -32.65
N VAL A 343 24.43 -12.46 -33.32
CA VAL A 343 25.89 -12.25 -33.47
C VAL A 343 26.59 -12.00 -32.12
N SER A 344 25.89 -11.43 -31.13
CA SER A 344 26.47 -10.97 -29.86
C SER A 344 26.09 -11.80 -28.63
N TYR A 345 25.45 -12.97 -28.79
CA TYR A 345 24.93 -13.81 -27.69
C TYR A 345 24.09 -13.06 -26.63
N THR A 346 23.58 -11.86 -26.95
CA THR A 346 22.88 -10.98 -26.00
C THR A 346 21.47 -11.48 -25.75
N MET A 347 21.02 -11.47 -24.49
CA MET A 347 19.66 -11.89 -24.13
C MET A 347 18.62 -10.79 -24.40
N ASN A 348 17.46 -11.19 -24.92
CA ASN A 348 16.30 -10.31 -25.08
C ASN A 348 15.64 -10.04 -23.72
N LEU A 349 15.41 -8.76 -23.40
CA LEU A 349 14.97 -8.28 -22.08
C LEU A 349 13.59 -7.62 -22.14
N VAL A 350 12.79 -7.79 -21.08
CA VAL A 350 11.49 -7.12 -20.86
C VAL A 350 11.45 -6.47 -19.48
N ASN A 351 10.77 -5.32 -19.35
CA ASN A 351 10.58 -4.63 -18.07
C ASN A 351 9.45 -5.28 -17.25
N VAL A 352 9.71 -5.58 -15.98
CA VAL A 352 8.72 -6.26 -15.10
C VAL A 352 7.53 -5.38 -14.77
N LYS A 353 7.71 -4.04 -14.69
CA LYS A 353 6.62 -3.07 -14.40
C LYS A 353 5.47 -3.09 -15.43
N GLN A 354 5.70 -3.59 -16.64
CA GLN A 354 4.64 -3.75 -17.65
C GLN A 354 3.81 -5.03 -17.45
N VAL A 355 4.27 -5.96 -16.61
CA VAL A 355 3.70 -7.31 -16.45
C VAL A 355 2.89 -7.44 -15.14
N TRP A 356 3.05 -6.52 -14.17
CA TRP A 356 2.49 -6.63 -12.81
C TRP A 356 1.77 -5.35 -12.37
N GLN A 357 0.46 -5.26 -12.58
CA GLN A 357 -0.36 -4.16 -12.03
C GLN A 357 -1.19 -4.57 -10.79
N ASP A 358 -1.45 -5.86 -10.56
CA ASP A 358 -2.52 -6.28 -9.63
C ASP A 358 -2.08 -7.11 -8.40
N SER A 359 -0.78 -7.31 -8.14
CA SER A 359 -0.33 -8.13 -7.00
C SER A 359 0.54 -7.37 -6.00
N HIS A 360 -0.01 -7.07 -4.83
CA HIS A 360 0.67 -6.40 -3.71
C HIS A 360 1.51 -7.34 -2.82
N VAL A 361 1.85 -8.55 -3.28
CA VAL A 361 2.41 -9.61 -2.41
C VAL A 361 3.92 -9.48 -2.20
N VAL A 362 4.67 -8.87 -3.13
CA VAL A 362 6.14 -8.74 -3.06
C VAL A 362 6.54 -7.27 -2.97
N PRO A 363 7.38 -6.86 -2.00
CA PRO A 363 7.89 -5.48 -1.90
C PRO A 363 8.56 -5.01 -3.20
N GLU A 364 8.35 -3.74 -3.58
CA GLU A 364 8.93 -3.15 -4.82
C GLU A 364 10.46 -3.23 -4.83
N GLU A 365 11.11 -3.21 -3.66
CA GLU A 365 12.57 -3.32 -3.50
C GLU A 365 13.15 -4.69 -3.88
N ASP A 366 12.34 -5.74 -3.73
CA ASP A 366 12.74 -7.13 -4.02
C ASP A 366 12.42 -7.53 -5.46
N GLN A 367 11.61 -6.74 -6.18
CA GLN A 367 11.21 -7.06 -7.55
C GLN A 367 12.34 -6.77 -8.55
N PRO A 368 12.63 -7.71 -9.47
CA PRO A 368 13.58 -7.46 -10.56
C PRO A 368 13.05 -6.40 -11.52
N LYS A 369 13.95 -5.61 -12.13
CA LYS A 369 13.56 -4.54 -13.07
C LYS A 369 13.42 -5.05 -14.50
N LYS A 370 14.37 -5.87 -14.96
CA LYS A 370 14.38 -6.48 -16.30
C LYS A 370 14.65 -7.97 -16.21
N ILE A 371 13.91 -8.75 -17.00
CA ILE A 371 14.04 -10.21 -17.05
C ILE A 371 14.16 -10.70 -18.49
N ALA A 372 14.61 -11.94 -18.68
CA ALA A 372 14.66 -12.55 -19.99
C ALA A 372 13.24 -12.74 -20.57
N LYS A 373 13.05 -12.30 -21.81
CA LYS A 373 11.75 -12.31 -22.51
C LYS A 373 11.09 -13.69 -22.49
N PHE A 374 11.82 -14.74 -22.87
CA PHE A 374 11.27 -16.10 -22.94
C PHE A 374 10.71 -16.59 -21.60
N CYS A 375 11.31 -16.21 -20.47
CA CYS A 375 10.78 -16.54 -19.14
C CYS A 375 9.52 -15.75 -18.83
N SER A 376 9.47 -14.46 -19.20
CA SER A 376 8.26 -13.65 -19.08
C SER A 376 7.10 -14.29 -19.86
N ASP A 377 7.34 -14.65 -21.12
CA ASP A 377 6.33 -15.25 -22.01
C ASP A 377 5.81 -16.60 -21.48
N ILE A 378 6.67 -17.40 -20.86
CA ILE A 378 6.28 -18.68 -20.21
C ILE A 378 5.43 -18.41 -18.96
N MET A 379 5.88 -17.51 -18.08
CA MET A 379 5.19 -17.22 -16.81
C MET A 379 3.82 -16.57 -17.05
N GLU A 380 3.72 -15.66 -18.02
CA GLU A 380 2.44 -15.05 -18.42
C GLU A 380 1.44 -16.12 -18.90
N LYS A 381 1.90 -17.08 -19.72
CA LYS A 381 1.04 -18.20 -20.17
C LYS A 381 0.67 -19.15 -19.02
N LEU A 382 1.55 -19.40 -18.07
CA LEU A 382 1.23 -20.18 -16.86
C LEU A 382 0.17 -19.46 -16.01
N ASP A 383 0.29 -18.14 -15.86
CA ASP A 383 -0.68 -17.32 -15.13
C ASP A 383 -2.08 -17.37 -15.75
N THR A 384 -2.18 -17.46 -17.09
CA THR A 384 -3.50 -17.64 -17.74
C THR A 384 -4.20 -18.96 -17.36
N MET A 385 -3.47 -19.97 -16.88
CA MET A 385 -4.01 -21.28 -16.48
C MET A 385 -4.12 -21.47 -14.97
N LEU A 386 -3.50 -20.58 -14.17
CA LEU A 386 -3.51 -20.64 -12.71
C LEU A 386 -4.93 -20.71 -12.10
N PRO A 387 -5.94 -19.96 -12.58
CA PRO A 387 -7.31 -20.05 -12.03
C PRO A 387 -7.89 -21.46 -12.00
N LEU A 388 -7.55 -22.30 -12.99
CA LEU A 388 -7.98 -23.70 -13.04
C LEU A 388 -7.47 -24.49 -11.84
N ALA A 389 -6.21 -24.27 -11.43
CA ALA A 389 -5.61 -24.93 -10.28
C ALA A 389 -6.12 -24.37 -8.94
N LEU A 390 -6.41 -23.06 -8.86
CA LEU A 390 -6.92 -22.41 -7.64
C LEU A 390 -8.37 -22.81 -7.30
N ALA A 391 -9.18 -23.11 -8.32
CA ALA A 391 -10.55 -23.58 -8.10
C ALA A 391 -10.65 -24.95 -7.40
N CYS A 392 -9.54 -25.70 -7.31
CA CYS A 392 -9.49 -27.06 -6.80
C CYS A 392 -9.43 -27.11 -5.26
N ARG A 393 -10.58 -26.90 -4.59
CA ARG A 393 -10.76 -27.12 -3.14
C ARG A 393 -11.35 -28.50 -2.79
N ASP A 394 -12.14 -29.10 -3.70
CA ASP A 394 -12.81 -30.41 -3.51
C ASP A 394 -12.22 -31.54 -4.38
N ASP A 395 -12.54 -32.80 -4.04
CA ASP A 395 -12.03 -34.04 -4.66
C ASP A 395 -12.15 -34.12 -6.20
N SER A 396 -13.09 -33.41 -6.83
CA SER A 396 -13.34 -33.52 -8.28
C SER A 396 -12.37 -32.77 -9.18
N PHE A 397 -11.53 -31.88 -8.63
CA PHE A 397 -10.54 -31.10 -9.40
C PHE A 397 -9.10 -31.31 -8.93
N GLN A 398 -8.89 -32.17 -7.93
CA GLN A 398 -7.56 -32.43 -7.39
C GLN A 398 -6.58 -32.94 -8.47
N GLU A 399 -7.09 -33.68 -9.46
CA GLU A 399 -6.31 -34.16 -10.60
C GLU A 399 -5.81 -33.02 -11.51
N ILE A 400 -6.64 -32.00 -11.78
CA ILE A 400 -6.25 -30.82 -12.57
C ILE A 400 -5.14 -30.06 -11.85
N ARG A 401 -5.27 -29.86 -10.54
CA ARG A 401 -4.24 -29.22 -9.72
C ARG A 401 -2.96 -30.04 -9.70
N ALA A 402 -3.04 -31.36 -9.54
CA ALA A 402 -1.87 -32.24 -9.56
C ALA A 402 -1.14 -32.16 -10.91
N ASN A 403 -1.88 -32.25 -12.02
CA ASN A 403 -1.33 -32.17 -13.37
C ASN A 403 -0.77 -30.80 -13.71
N PHE A 404 -1.41 -29.72 -13.26
CA PHE A 404 -0.88 -28.36 -13.37
C PHE A 404 0.42 -28.19 -12.57
N VAL A 405 0.45 -28.65 -11.32
CA VAL A 405 1.64 -28.58 -10.46
C VAL A 405 2.79 -29.39 -11.06
N GLU A 406 2.52 -30.62 -11.54
CA GLU A 406 3.53 -31.46 -12.18
C GLU A 406 4.08 -30.78 -13.45
N ALA A 407 3.21 -30.28 -14.33
CA ALA A 407 3.60 -29.58 -15.54
C ALA A 407 4.42 -28.32 -15.22
N CYS A 408 4.00 -27.53 -14.23
CA CYS A 408 4.74 -26.37 -13.71
C CYS A 408 6.13 -26.76 -13.19
N CYS A 409 6.26 -27.87 -12.45
CA CYS A 409 7.55 -28.36 -11.95
C CYS A 409 8.47 -28.81 -13.10
N LYS A 410 7.92 -29.45 -14.14
CA LYS A 410 8.68 -29.81 -15.35
C LYS A 410 9.15 -28.56 -16.09
N VAL A 411 8.27 -27.56 -16.29
CA VAL A 411 8.63 -26.28 -16.92
C VAL A 411 9.67 -25.53 -16.11
N ALA A 412 9.51 -25.44 -14.78
CA ALA A 412 10.49 -24.83 -13.89
C ALA A 412 11.87 -25.50 -14.04
N THR A 413 11.89 -26.83 -14.13
CA THR A 413 13.14 -27.58 -14.35
C THR A 413 13.72 -27.31 -15.73
N ALA A 414 12.92 -27.29 -16.78
CA ALA A 414 13.37 -27.00 -18.15
C ALA A 414 13.91 -25.58 -18.30
N VAL A 415 13.23 -24.60 -17.71
CA VAL A 415 13.68 -23.20 -17.67
C VAL A 415 14.99 -23.09 -16.88
N LEU A 416 15.11 -23.75 -15.73
CA LEU A 416 16.34 -23.76 -14.95
C LEU A 416 17.52 -24.35 -15.74
N VAL A 417 17.32 -25.48 -16.44
CA VAL A 417 18.34 -26.08 -17.31
C VAL A 417 18.76 -25.11 -18.42
N ARG A 418 17.80 -24.43 -19.06
CA ARG A 418 18.11 -23.42 -20.08
C ARG A 418 18.92 -22.26 -19.51
N LEU A 419 18.56 -21.75 -18.33
CA LEU A 419 19.32 -20.70 -17.66
C LEU A 419 20.75 -21.15 -17.30
N GLN A 420 20.92 -22.40 -16.87
CA GLN A 420 22.24 -22.99 -16.60
C GLN A 420 23.09 -23.14 -17.88
N GLU A 421 22.48 -23.56 -18.99
CA GLU A 421 23.15 -23.62 -20.31
C GLU A 421 23.65 -22.24 -20.75
N ARG A 422 22.85 -21.19 -20.55
CA ARG A 422 23.24 -19.81 -20.81
C ARG A 422 24.34 -19.34 -19.86
N GLY A 423 24.30 -19.75 -18.59
CA GLY A 423 25.36 -19.46 -17.62
C GLY A 423 26.72 -20.01 -18.03
N LYS A 424 26.76 -21.20 -18.65
CA LYS A 424 28.01 -21.83 -19.12
C LYS A 424 28.68 -21.09 -20.29
N GLU A 425 27.97 -20.21 -21.00
CA GLU A 425 28.56 -19.40 -22.09
C GLU A 425 29.48 -18.30 -21.55
N PHE A 426 29.24 -17.85 -20.32
CA PHE A 426 30.03 -16.84 -19.64
C PHE A 426 31.27 -17.46 -18.98
N PRO A 427 32.46 -16.82 -19.01
CA PRO A 427 32.76 -15.50 -19.62
C PRO A 427 33.20 -15.55 -21.10
N SER A 428 33.29 -16.74 -21.69
CA SER A 428 33.97 -16.95 -22.99
C SER A 428 33.24 -16.38 -24.22
N LYS A 429 31.91 -16.43 -24.26
CA LYS A 429 31.09 -16.06 -25.43
C LYS A 429 30.05 -14.98 -25.12
N ALA A 430 29.63 -14.89 -23.86
CA ALA A 430 28.56 -14.02 -23.42
C ALA A 430 29.10 -12.85 -22.57
N PRO A 431 28.50 -11.65 -22.68
CA PRO A 431 28.87 -10.51 -21.84
C PRO A 431 28.39 -10.67 -20.39
N LEU A 432 29.00 -9.94 -19.44
CA LEU A 432 28.62 -9.91 -18.03
C LEU A 432 27.13 -9.56 -17.82
N LYS A 433 26.57 -8.71 -18.68
CA LYS A 433 25.15 -8.34 -18.69
C LYS A 433 24.20 -9.56 -18.75
N ASN A 434 24.60 -10.64 -19.42
CA ASN A 434 23.82 -11.87 -19.44
C ASN A 434 23.75 -12.50 -18.05
N LEU A 435 24.84 -12.47 -17.27
CA LEU A 435 24.85 -13.03 -15.92
C LEU A 435 23.92 -12.24 -14.97
N HIS A 436 23.89 -10.91 -15.08
CA HIS A 436 22.91 -10.07 -14.38
C HIS A 436 21.47 -10.42 -14.78
N THR A 437 21.25 -10.67 -16.07
CA THR A 437 19.94 -11.07 -16.61
C THR A 437 19.49 -12.43 -16.09
N LEU A 438 20.40 -13.42 -16.05
CA LEU A 438 20.13 -14.75 -15.52
C LEU A 438 19.77 -14.68 -14.04
N LEU A 439 20.52 -13.90 -13.26
CA LEU A 439 20.26 -13.69 -11.84
C LEU A 439 18.88 -13.05 -11.62
N SER A 440 18.58 -11.96 -12.33
CA SER A 440 17.28 -11.29 -12.30
C SER A 440 16.12 -12.23 -12.65
N THR A 441 16.31 -13.02 -13.71
CA THR A 441 15.31 -13.98 -14.19
C THR A 441 15.10 -15.12 -13.20
N ALA A 442 16.16 -15.62 -12.58
CA ALA A 442 16.06 -16.66 -11.55
C ALA A 442 15.29 -16.16 -10.32
N VAL A 443 15.56 -14.93 -9.86
CA VAL A 443 14.81 -14.26 -8.78
C VAL A 443 13.33 -14.11 -9.14
N TYR A 444 13.03 -13.68 -10.36
CA TYR A 444 11.65 -13.55 -10.83
C TYR A 444 10.90 -14.89 -10.79
N VAL A 445 11.51 -15.97 -11.31
CA VAL A 445 10.88 -17.30 -11.33
C VAL A 445 10.71 -17.84 -9.90
N PHE A 446 11.69 -17.64 -9.02
CA PHE A 446 11.58 -17.96 -7.60
C PHE A 446 10.38 -17.24 -6.94
N GLN A 447 10.20 -15.96 -7.22
CA GLN A 447 9.07 -15.17 -6.70
C GLN A 447 7.73 -15.67 -7.25
N GLN A 448 7.66 -16.07 -8.53
CA GLN A 448 6.45 -16.64 -9.12
C GLN A 448 6.01 -17.93 -8.44
N PHE A 449 6.92 -18.89 -8.30
CA PHE A 449 6.57 -20.16 -7.67
C PHE A 449 6.30 -20.01 -6.16
N SER A 450 6.95 -19.06 -5.49
CA SER A 450 6.63 -18.71 -4.11
C SER A 450 5.22 -18.12 -3.97
N ARG A 451 4.79 -17.30 -4.93
CA ARG A 451 3.41 -16.78 -5.01
C ARG A 451 2.40 -17.92 -5.26
N TYR A 452 2.68 -18.82 -6.20
CA TYR A 452 1.81 -19.98 -6.42
C TYR A 452 1.67 -20.84 -5.16
N ASP A 453 2.76 -21.05 -4.43
CA ASP A 453 2.73 -21.77 -3.16
C ASP A 453 1.88 -21.04 -2.11
N HIS A 454 1.96 -19.72 -2.01
CA HIS A 454 1.11 -18.93 -1.11
C HIS A 454 -0.37 -19.00 -1.47
N LEU A 455 -0.72 -18.84 -2.75
CA LEU A 455 -2.12 -18.88 -3.22
C LEU A 455 -2.75 -20.27 -3.03
N MET A 456 -1.96 -21.34 -3.04
CA MET A 456 -2.45 -22.71 -2.91
C MET A 456 -2.43 -23.25 -1.46
N LYS A 457 -1.84 -22.52 -0.50
CA LYS A 457 -1.62 -22.96 0.91
C LYS A 457 -2.89 -23.12 1.74
N GLU A 458 -4.03 -22.60 1.31
CA GLU A 458 -5.31 -22.71 2.04
C GLU A 458 -5.81 -24.16 2.23
N THR A 459 -5.18 -25.15 1.60
CA THR A 459 -5.64 -26.56 1.60
C THR A 459 -4.60 -27.59 2.07
N THR A 460 -3.31 -27.25 2.16
CA THR A 460 -2.24 -28.21 2.50
C THR A 460 -1.17 -27.60 3.41
N LYS A 461 -0.87 -28.24 4.55
CA LYS A 461 0.19 -27.79 5.50
C LYS A 461 1.62 -27.84 4.92
N LYS A 462 1.83 -28.51 3.78
CA LYS A 462 3.15 -28.63 3.11
C LYS A 462 3.21 -27.75 1.86
N PRO A 463 4.35 -27.07 1.61
CA PRO A 463 4.57 -26.30 0.39
C PRO A 463 4.61 -27.22 -0.83
N ILE A 464 3.87 -26.86 -1.88
CA ILE A 464 3.63 -27.64 -3.09
C ILE A 464 4.81 -27.50 -4.07
N PHE A 465 5.34 -26.29 -4.19
CA PHE A 465 6.47 -25.98 -5.08
C PHE A 465 7.83 -25.97 -4.37
N LEU A 466 7.96 -26.71 -3.26
CA LEU A 466 9.17 -26.71 -2.43
C LEU A 466 10.45 -27.00 -3.23
N VAL A 467 10.43 -28.02 -4.09
CA VAL A 467 11.62 -28.45 -4.85
C VAL A 467 12.07 -27.41 -5.89
N PRO A 468 11.20 -26.89 -6.77
CA PRO A 468 11.56 -25.77 -7.64
C PRO A 468 12.10 -24.56 -6.86
N VAL A 469 11.41 -24.14 -5.80
CA VAL A 469 11.79 -22.97 -5.00
C VAL A 469 13.19 -23.13 -4.40
N GLN A 470 13.51 -24.30 -3.83
CA GLN A 470 14.85 -24.58 -3.30
C GLN A 470 15.93 -24.58 -4.39
N ARG A 471 15.69 -25.23 -5.52
CA ARG A 471 16.66 -25.26 -6.64
C ARG A 471 16.95 -23.89 -7.22
N TYR A 472 15.92 -23.05 -7.35
CA TYR A 472 16.12 -21.67 -7.80
C TYR A 472 16.86 -20.84 -6.75
N GLN A 473 16.58 -21.03 -5.46
CA GLN A 473 17.34 -20.34 -4.40
C GLN A 473 18.84 -20.71 -4.42
N GLU A 474 19.17 -21.99 -4.56
CA GLU A 474 20.57 -22.45 -4.70
C GLU A 474 21.23 -21.85 -5.95
N PHE A 475 20.50 -21.82 -7.07
CA PHE A 475 20.99 -21.24 -8.31
C PHE A 475 21.19 -19.72 -8.22
N ILE A 476 20.29 -18.99 -7.57
CA ILE A 476 20.42 -17.55 -7.29
C ILE A 476 21.70 -17.30 -6.47
N ASN A 477 21.90 -18.05 -5.38
CA ASN A 477 23.10 -17.90 -4.54
C ASN A 477 24.38 -18.18 -5.34
N THR A 478 24.36 -19.19 -6.21
CA THR A 478 25.49 -19.54 -7.08
C THR A 478 25.77 -18.42 -8.10
N LEU A 479 24.74 -17.89 -8.74
CA LEU A 479 24.87 -16.80 -9.70
C LEU A 479 25.35 -15.50 -9.03
N GLN A 480 24.82 -15.16 -7.86
CA GLN A 480 25.26 -13.99 -7.08
C GLN A 480 26.75 -14.10 -6.75
N PHE A 481 27.20 -15.26 -6.26
CA PHE A 481 28.61 -15.52 -6.02
C PHE A 481 29.44 -15.36 -7.31
N GLN A 482 29.01 -15.98 -8.42
CA GLN A 482 29.72 -15.90 -9.71
C GLN A 482 29.85 -14.46 -10.24
N VAL A 483 28.79 -13.64 -10.13
CA VAL A 483 28.83 -12.22 -10.53
C VAL A 483 29.88 -11.48 -9.70
N THR A 484 29.78 -11.56 -8.38
CA THR A 484 30.66 -10.83 -7.47
C THR A 484 32.12 -11.27 -7.63
N ASP A 485 32.36 -12.58 -7.64
CA ASP A 485 33.69 -13.19 -7.76
C ASP A 485 34.35 -12.86 -9.10
N TYR A 486 33.59 -12.86 -10.21
CA TYR A 486 34.09 -12.39 -11.49
C TYR A 486 34.49 -10.91 -11.45
N CYS A 487 33.62 -10.02 -10.95
CA CYS A 487 33.91 -8.58 -10.88
C CYS A 487 35.15 -8.30 -10.02
N VAL A 488 35.30 -8.96 -8.87
CA VAL A 488 36.47 -8.83 -8.00
C VAL A 488 37.73 -9.35 -8.68
N ARG A 489 37.67 -10.48 -9.39
CA ARG A 489 38.80 -10.98 -10.17
C ARG A 489 39.20 -10.03 -11.28
N VAL A 490 38.25 -9.49 -12.05
CA VAL A 490 38.55 -8.49 -13.10
C VAL A 490 39.26 -7.27 -12.51
N CYS A 491 38.81 -6.78 -11.35
CA CYS A 491 39.53 -5.75 -10.60
C CYS A 491 40.97 -6.21 -10.28
N ALA A 492 41.13 -7.37 -9.63
CA ALA A 492 42.41 -7.86 -9.13
C ALA A 492 43.44 -8.20 -10.21
N THR A 493 43.01 -8.79 -11.33
CA THR A 493 43.90 -9.41 -12.34
C THR A 493 44.00 -8.64 -13.64
N SER A 494 43.07 -7.72 -13.92
CA SER A 494 43.03 -7.02 -15.20
C SER A 494 43.09 -5.51 -15.04
N ILE A 495 42.24 -4.92 -14.20
CA ILE A 495 42.16 -3.46 -14.05
C ILE A 495 43.31 -2.94 -13.18
N LEU A 496 43.54 -3.59 -12.04
CA LEU A 496 44.52 -3.18 -11.06
C LEU A 496 45.92 -3.75 -11.34
N GLN A 497 46.17 -4.35 -12.52
CA GLN A 497 47.48 -4.86 -12.91
C GLN A 497 48.11 -3.94 -13.94
N ASP A 498 48.39 -2.69 -13.54
CA ASP A 498 49.14 -1.75 -14.36
C ASP A 498 50.60 -1.65 -13.87
N ALA A 499 51.54 -2.16 -14.67
CA ALA A 499 52.93 -2.26 -14.26
C ALA A 499 53.58 -0.88 -14.02
N GLU A 500 53.23 0.12 -14.85
CA GLU A 500 53.81 1.46 -14.77
C GLU A 500 53.27 2.26 -13.57
N SER A 501 51.97 2.16 -13.29
CA SER A 501 51.38 2.75 -12.08
C SER A 501 51.93 2.16 -10.78
N HIS A 502 52.47 0.93 -10.80
CA HIS A 502 52.91 0.23 -9.60
C HIS A 502 54.43 0.05 -9.49
N HIS A 503 55.21 0.68 -10.38
CA HIS A 503 56.66 0.74 -10.29
C HIS A 503 57.08 1.85 -9.29
N TRP A 504 56.90 1.56 -8.00
CA TRP A 504 57.09 2.54 -6.92
C TRP A 504 58.54 2.98 -6.74
N ASP A 505 59.50 2.18 -7.15
CA ASP A 505 60.94 2.40 -7.01
C ASP A 505 61.58 3.18 -8.16
N ASP A 506 60.81 3.57 -9.18
CA ASP A 506 61.30 4.38 -10.30
C ASP A 506 61.90 5.72 -9.83
N TYR A 507 63.00 6.12 -10.44
CA TYR A 507 63.66 7.40 -10.22
C TYR A 507 62.95 8.58 -10.91
N LYS A 508 62.04 8.29 -11.86
CA LYS A 508 61.18 9.31 -12.49
C LYS A 508 59.88 9.50 -11.73
N ALA A 509 59.37 10.73 -11.73
CA ALA A 509 58.01 11.01 -11.26
C ALA A 509 57.00 10.42 -12.25
N PHE A 510 55.90 9.85 -11.73
CA PHE A 510 54.81 9.34 -12.56
C PHE A 510 54.15 10.49 -13.32
N TYR A 511 54.27 10.51 -14.65
CA TYR A 511 53.71 11.55 -15.52
C TYR A 511 53.91 12.98 -14.97
N GLU A 512 55.16 13.31 -14.60
CA GLU A 512 55.55 14.62 -14.07
C GLU A 512 54.80 15.03 -12.77
N GLY A 513 54.17 14.04 -12.12
CA GLY A 513 53.30 14.18 -10.97
C GLY A 513 51.97 14.85 -11.27
N GLU A 514 51.56 14.96 -12.54
CA GLU A 514 50.34 15.67 -12.94
C GLU A 514 49.08 14.81 -12.79
N ARG A 515 49.21 13.48 -12.78
CA ARG A 515 48.07 12.56 -12.90
C ARG A 515 48.09 11.42 -11.88
N CYS A 516 46.91 10.93 -11.52
CA CYS A 516 46.75 9.70 -10.73
C CYS A 516 46.96 8.46 -11.60
N SER A 517 47.25 7.33 -10.96
CA SER A 517 47.45 6.03 -11.61
C SER A 517 46.29 5.63 -12.52
N PHE A 518 46.59 5.18 -13.74
CA PHE A 518 45.56 4.81 -14.74
C PHE A 518 44.65 3.68 -14.24
N SER A 519 45.21 2.71 -13.51
CA SER A 519 44.46 1.60 -12.94
C SER A 519 43.32 2.06 -12.03
N LEU A 520 43.48 3.21 -11.35
CA LEU A 520 42.45 3.76 -10.46
C LEU A 520 41.31 4.42 -11.24
N GLN A 521 41.64 5.12 -12.33
CA GLN A 521 40.63 5.67 -13.24
C GLN A 521 39.80 4.54 -13.85
N MET A 522 40.46 3.49 -14.32
CA MET A 522 39.79 2.31 -14.87
C MET A 522 38.95 1.55 -13.84
N TRP A 523 39.43 1.46 -12.59
CA TRP A 523 38.64 0.90 -11.48
C TRP A 523 37.38 1.73 -11.21
N HIS A 524 37.49 3.05 -11.19
CA HIS A 524 36.33 3.94 -11.03
C HIS A 524 35.31 3.77 -12.18
N TYR A 525 35.76 3.75 -13.43
CA TYR A 525 34.87 3.52 -14.58
C TYR A 525 34.17 2.17 -14.51
N PHE A 526 34.91 1.13 -14.14
CA PHE A 526 34.34 -0.21 -14.00
C PHE A 526 33.26 -0.27 -12.92
N LEU A 527 33.49 0.34 -11.74
CA LEU A 527 32.50 0.38 -10.68
C LEU A 527 31.24 1.14 -11.08
N TRP A 528 31.36 2.26 -11.80
CA TRP A 528 30.19 3.01 -12.29
C TRP A 528 29.43 2.30 -13.40
N ALA A 529 30.13 1.61 -14.31
CA ALA A 529 29.50 0.76 -15.32
C ALA A 529 28.75 -0.40 -14.65
N LEU A 530 29.37 -1.05 -13.66
CA LEU A 530 28.74 -2.09 -12.85
C LEU A 530 27.51 -1.55 -12.12
N HIS A 531 27.61 -0.40 -11.45
CA HIS A 531 26.49 0.26 -10.78
C HIS A 531 25.32 0.49 -11.73
N HIS A 532 25.56 1.03 -12.95
CA HIS A 532 24.52 1.23 -13.96
C HIS A 532 23.84 -0.09 -14.36
N ASP A 533 24.63 -1.13 -14.70
CA ASP A 533 24.08 -2.42 -15.10
C ASP A 533 23.25 -3.08 -13.98
N LEU A 534 23.74 -3.05 -12.74
CA LEU A 534 23.01 -3.60 -11.59
C LEU A 534 21.71 -2.82 -11.34
N TRP A 535 21.73 -1.48 -11.40
CA TRP A 535 20.56 -0.61 -11.19
C TRP A 535 19.54 -0.72 -12.32
N THR A 536 19.93 -1.13 -13.53
CA THR A 536 19.00 -1.25 -14.66
C THR A 536 18.32 -2.61 -14.76
N ILE A 537 18.92 -3.67 -14.19
CA ILE A 537 18.47 -5.06 -14.40
C ILE A 537 17.94 -5.72 -13.12
N LEU A 538 18.71 -5.66 -12.03
CA LEU A 538 18.43 -6.40 -10.80
C LEU A 538 17.40 -5.69 -9.90
N SER A 539 16.95 -6.39 -8.86
CA SER A 539 16.20 -5.79 -7.76
C SER A 539 17.08 -4.85 -6.94
N SER A 540 16.48 -3.87 -6.27
CA SER A 540 17.17 -2.82 -5.52
C SER A 540 18.12 -3.40 -4.47
N LYS A 541 17.63 -4.35 -3.68
CA LYS A 541 18.40 -4.99 -2.61
C LYS A 541 19.61 -5.76 -3.14
N LEU A 542 19.39 -6.61 -4.14
CA LEU A 542 20.45 -7.45 -4.70
C LEU A 542 21.53 -6.64 -5.42
N ALA A 543 21.13 -5.56 -6.12
CA ALA A 543 22.05 -4.64 -6.77
C ALA A 543 23.01 -3.98 -5.75
N GLN A 544 22.47 -3.48 -4.63
CA GLN A 544 23.28 -2.87 -3.57
C GLN A 544 24.20 -3.88 -2.88
N GLU A 545 23.71 -5.09 -2.59
CA GLU A 545 24.51 -6.14 -1.93
C GLU A 545 25.73 -6.57 -2.76
N ILE A 546 25.56 -6.73 -4.08
CA ILE A 546 26.65 -7.08 -5.00
C ILE A 546 27.64 -5.92 -5.12
N LEU A 547 27.15 -4.69 -5.31
CA LEU A 547 28.03 -3.52 -5.43
C LEU A 547 28.86 -3.30 -4.15
N ALA A 548 28.23 -3.42 -2.98
CA ALA A 548 28.91 -3.29 -1.69
C ALA A 548 30.02 -4.32 -1.52
N GLU A 549 29.79 -5.56 -1.95
CA GLU A 549 30.79 -6.63 -1.85
C GLU A 549 31.95 -6.46 -2.85
N VAL A 550 31.66 -6.03 -4.09
CA VAL A 550 32.72 -5.73 -5.07
C VAL A 550 33.55 -4.54 -4.61
N LEU A 551 32.91 -3.50 -4.05
CA LEU A 551 33.59 -2.33 -3.50
C LEU A 551 34.47 -2.71 -2.30
N GLU A 552 33.95 -3.44 -1.32
CA GLU A 552 34.69 -3.90 -0.13
C GLU A 552 35.92 -4.73 -0.53
N LYS A 553 35.74 -5.78 -1.33
CA LYS A 553 36.85 -6.65 -1.74
C LYS A 553 37.90 -5.93 -2.58
N SER A 554 37.48 -5.07 -3.51
CA SER A 554 38.43 -4.31 -4.34
C SER A 554 39.18 -3.22 -3.55
N LEU A 555 38.54 -2.61 -2.55
CA LEU A 555 39.22 -1.71 -1.60
C LEU A 555 40.20 -2.44 -0.71
N GLY A 556 39.88 -3.66 -0.25
CA GLY A 556 40.82 -4.49 0.50
C GLY A 556 42.11 -4.77 -0.29
N LEU A 557 41.99 -5.03 -1.61
CA LEU A 557 43.14 -5.20 -2.49
C LEU A 557 43.99 -3.93 -2.60
N LEU A 558 43.34 -2.77 -2.77
CA LEU A 558 44.02 -1.48 -2.84
C LEU A 558 44.70 -1.14 -1.52
N ALA A 559 44.01 -1.27 -0.38
CA ALA A 559 44.54 -1.05 0.95
C ALA A 559 45.79 -1.91 1.21
N SER A 560 45.72 -3.21 0.91
CA SER A 560 46.88 -4.10 1.05
C SER A 560 48.03 -3.74 0.11
N ARG A 561 47.74 -3.22 -1.09
CA ARG A 561 48.77 -2.88 -2.07
C ARG A 561 49.53 -1.62 -1.67
N TYR A 562 48.82 -0.55 -1.33
CA TYR A 562 49.46 0.71 -0.93
C TYR A 562 50.19 0.56 0.41
N ALA A 563 49.67 -0.24 1.34
CA ALA A 563 50.37 -0.52 2.60
C ALA A 563 51.71 -1.24 2.42
N ARG A 564 51.93 -1.91 1.28
CA ARG A 564 53.20 -2.61 0.92
C ARG A 564 54.04 -1.82 -0.09
N ALA A 565 53.59 -0.63 -0.50
CA ALA A 565 54.29 0.18 -1.49
C ALA A 565 55.56 0.75 -0.86
N HIS A 566 56.68 0.63 -1.58
CA HIS A 566 57.94 1.27 -1.21
C HIS A 566 58.19 2.34 -2.26
N PRO A 567 57.74 3.59 -2.09
CA PRO A 567 57.99 4.66 -3.06
C PRO A 567 59.45 5.12 -3.06
N SER A 568 59.94 5.60 -4.19
CA SER A 568 61.08 6.54 -4.26
C SER A 568 60.61 7.95 -3.88
N TYR A 569 61.54 8.86 -3.59
CA TYR A 569 61.22 10.27 -3.33
C TYR A 569 60.32 10.89 -4.43
N LYS A 570 60.59 10.56 -5.70
CA LYS A 570 59.81 11.07 -6.85
C LYS A 570 58.44 10.40 -7.02
N ARG A 571 58.21 9.25 -6.40
CA ARG A 571 56.95 8.49 -6.44
C ARG A 571 56.09 8.68 -5.18
N THR A 572 56.63 9.20 -4.08
CA THR A 572 55.85 9.55 -2.87
C THR A 572 54.64 10.48 -3.15
N PRO A 573 54.74 11.50 -4.02
CA PRO A 573 53.56 12.30 -4.40
C PRO A 573 52.45 11.51 -5.11
N GLN A 574 52.81 10.46 -5.86
CA GLN A 574 51.85 9.58 -6.54
C GLN A 574 50.99 8.84 -5.51
N ILE A 575 51.59 8.30 -4.43
CA ILE A 575 50.83 7.64 -3.35
C ILE A 575 49.79 8.58 -2.73
N ARG A 576 50.19 9.83 -2.48
CA ARG A 576 49.28 10.84 -1.92
C ARG A 576 48.09 11.11 -2.84
N LEU A 577 48.36 11.31 -4.13
CA LEU A 577 47.32 11.56 -5.14
C LEU A 577 46.40 10.36 -5.32
N ASP A 578 46.98 9.17 -5.41
CA ASP A 578 46.27 7.91 -5.61
C ASP A 578 45.35 7.56 -4.44
N VAL A 579 45.86 7.57 -3.21
CA VAL A 579 45.05 7.27 -2.02
C VAL A 579 43.92 8.31 -1.86
N THR A 580 44.20 9.59 -2.08
CA THR A 580 43.16 10.63 -2.06
C THR A 580 42.09 10.36 -3.11
N THR A 581 42.50 9.97 -4.33
CA THR A 581 41.59 9.60 -5.42
C THR A 581 40.72 8.39 -5.04
N ILE A 582 41.31 7.35 -4.43
CA ILE A 582 40.57 6.16 -3.97
C ILE A 582 39.50 6.54 -2.95
N LEU A 583 39.84 7.40 -1.97
CA LEU A 583 38.90 7.85 -0.94
C LEU A 583 37.75 8.66 -1.53
N ILE A 584 38.03 9.58 -2.47
CA ILE A 584 36.99 10.36 -3.18
C ILE A 584 36.10 9.44 -4.02
N CYS A 585 36.69 8.51 -4.77
CA CYS A 585 35.92 7.54 -5.56
C CYS A 585 35.02 6.67 -4.68
N THR A 586 35.53 6.25 -3.52
CA THR A 586 34.79 5.44 -2.56
C THR A 586 33.65 6.22 -1.94
N GLU A 587 33.87 7.47 -1.56
CA GLU A 587 32.82 8.37 -1.06
C GLU A 587 31.62 8.40 -2.01
N ASN A 588 31.86 8.56 -3.31
CA ASN A 588 30.77 8.63 -4.29
C ASN A 588 29.98 7.32 -4.43
N MET A 589 30.66 6.18 -4.34
CA MET A 589 30.00 4.87 -4.35
C MET A 589 29.32 4.54 -3.02
N LEU A 590 29.81 5.09 -1.91
CA LEU A 590 29.31 4.81 -0.57
C LEU A 590 27.82 5.16 -0.41
N TRP A 591 27.38 6.27 -1.00
CA TRP A 591 25.97 6.69 -1.00
C TRP A 591 25.05 5.68 -1.68
N SER A 592 25.56 4.95 -2.68
CA SER A 592 24.77 3.98 -3.44
C SER A 592 24.65 2.63 -2.71
N VAL A 593 25.61 2.29 -1.84
CA VAL A 593 25.62 1.02 -1.08
C VAL A 593 24.97 1.13 0.30
N CYS A 594 24.85 2.34 0.86
CA CYS A 594 24.20 2.58 2.15
C CYS A 594 22.68 2.74 1.99
N THR A 595 21.90 1.94 2.71
CA THR A 595 20.41 1.97 2.64
C THR A 595 19.75 2.95 3.60
N SER A 596 20.50 3.47 4.59
CA SER A 596 19.99 4.42 5.59
C SER A 596 21.11 5.33 6.09
N VAL A 597 20.74 6.45 6.70
CA VAL A 597 21.67 7.41 7.31
C VAL A 597 22.49 6.74 8.42
N GLN A 598 21.85 5.86 9.20
CA GLN A 598 22.52 5.14 10.29
C GLN A 598 23.62 4.21 9.79
N LYS A 599 23.38 3.45 8.71
CA LYS A 599 24.40 2.57 8.13
C LYS A 599 25.59 3.34 7.58
N LEU A 600 25.36 4.53 7.03
CA LEU A 600 26.42 5.40 6.53
C LEU A 600 27.28 5.99 7.67
N LEU A 601 26.65 6.48 8.74
CA LEU A 601 27.35 7.24 9.77
C LEU A 601 27.87 6.38 10.93
N LYS A 602 27.11 5.36 11.32
CA LYS A 602 27.39 4.49 12.47
C LYS A 602 27.14 3.02 12.09
N PRO A 603 27.90 2.47 11.12
CA PRO A 603 27.77 1.06 10.75
C PRO A 603 28.14 0.18 11.94
N HIS A 604 27.35 -0.86 12.18
CA HIS A 604 27.64 -1.82 13.25
C HIS A 604 28.35 -3.06 12.67
N GLU A 605 29.46 -3.44 13.30
CA GLU A 605 30.35 -4.53 12.86
C GLU A 605 29.64 -5.86 12.52
N TYR A 606 28.59 -6.24 13.26
CA TYR A 606 27.91 -7.52 13.02
C TYR A 606 26.76 -7.44 12.01
N THR A 607 26.03 -6.34 11.97
CA THR A 607 24.86 -6.18 11.10
C THR A 607 25.21 -5.58 9.74
N ASP A 608 26.22 -4.73 9.70
CA ASP A 608 26.65 -3.95 8.53
C ASP A 608 28.13 -4.23 8.20
N ASP A 609 28.59 -5.47 8.41
CA ASP A 609 29.99 -5.92 8.27
C ASP A 609 30.67 -5.38 7.00
N LYS A 610 30.00 -5.48 5.83
CA LYS A 610 30.55 -4.98 4.56
C LYS A 610 30.81 -3.47 4.58
N ILE A 611 29.86 -2.67 5.07
CA ILE A 611 29.98 -1.21 5.14
C ILE A 611 31.04 -0.83 6.18
N PHE A 612 31.01 -1.48 7.34
CA PHE A 612 32.02 -1.31 8.37
C PHE A 612 33.44 -1.56 7.83
N ARG A 613 33.65 -2.66 7.08
CA ARG A 613 34.94 -2.97 6.43
C ARG A 613 35.34 -1.96 5.38
N ILE A 614 34.41 -1.40 4.59
CA ILE A 614 34.71 -0.31 3.66
C ILE A 614 35.31 0.88 4.42
N HIS A 615 34.68 1.30 5.53
CA HIS A 615 35.23 2.37 6.37
C HIS A 615 36.61 2.01 6.95
N THR A 616 36.80 0.76 7.40
CA THR A 616 38.10 0.28 7.89
C THR A 616 39.17 0.32 6.80
N HIS A 617 38.88 -0.14 5.58
CA HIS A 617 39.81 -0.10 4.46
C HIS A 617 40.19 1.33 4.08
N CYS A 618 39.22 2.26 4.08
CA CYS A 618 39.48 3.68 3.85
C CYS A 618 40.36 4.29 4.95
N ASN A 619 40.11 3.98 6.22
CA ASN A 619 40.97 4.42 7.34
C ASN A 619 42.39 3.85 7.23
N ASN A 620 42.54 2.59 6.82
CA ASN A 620 43.86 1.97 6.61
C ASN A 620 44.62 2.61 5.44
N LEU A 621 43.93 2.89 4.33
CA LEU A 621 44.48 3.65 3.20
C LEU A 621 44.93 5.04 3.64
N PHE A 622 44.09 5.74 4.39
CA PHE A 622 44.42 7.08 4.89
C PHE A 622 45.59 7.06 5.88
N THR A 623 45.65 6.07 6.78
CA THR A 623 46.80 5.84 7.68
C THR A 623 48.09 5.63 6.87
N THR A 624 48.01 4.82 5.80
CA THR A 624 49.13 4.58 4.89
C THR A 624 49.61 5.88 4.23
N LEU A 625 48.70 6.74 3.76
CA LEU A 625 49.04 8.06 3.21
C LEU A 625 49.75 8.94 4.26
N VAL A 626 49.24 8.97 5.49
CA VAL A 626 49.78 9.84 6.55
C VAL A 626 51.18 9.43 6.97
N ILE A 627 51.42 8.13 7.21
CA ILE A 627 52.71 7.65 7.68
C ILE A 627 53.76 7.65 6.56
N LEU A 628 53.39 7.29 5.32
CA LEU A 628 54.36 7.22 4.21
C LEU A 628 54.72 8.59 3.61
N THR A 629 53.81 9.57 3.64
CA THR A 629 53.96 10.81 2.86
C THR A 629 54.13 12.08 3.69
N SER A 630 54.09 11.98 5.03
CA SER A 630 54.37 13.10 5.93
C SER A 630 55.85 13.49 5.90
N PRO A 631 56.21 14.77 6.10
CA PRO A 631 57.59 15.18 6.30
C PRO A 631 58.22 14.47 7.50
N LEU A 632 59.47 14.04 7.37
CA LEU A 632 60.18 13.32 8.44
C LEU A 632 60.26 14.13 9.74
N THR A 633 60.45 15.44 9.64
CA THR A 633 60.52 16.36 10.79
C THR A 633 59.23 16.39 11.60
N GLU A 634 58.07 16.51 10.93
CA GLU A 634 56.73 16.52 11.55
C GLU A 634 56.40 15.16 12.19
N LEU A 635 56.78 14.07 11.50
CA LEU A 635 56.63 12.71 12.00
C LEU A 635 57.46 12.53 13.29
N TYR A 636 58.74 12.90 13.24
CA TYR A 636 59.63 12.83 14.40
C TYR A 636 59.10 13.66 15.57
N GLN A 637 58.74 14.93 15.36
CA GLN A 637 58.23 15.81 16.42
C GLN A 637 56.98 15.25 17.12
N THR A 638 56.10 14.58 16.37
CA THR A 638 54.90 13.96 16.94
C THR A 638 55.24 12.72 17.77
N PHE A 639 56.12 11.86 17.26
CA PHE A 639 56.41 10.55 17.87
C PHE A 639 57.63 10.51 18.81
N GLN A 640 58.38 11.62 18.96
CA GLN A 640 59.63 11.66 19.75
C GLN A 640 59.46 11.29 21.23
N TYR A 641 58.27 11.46 21.81
CA TYR A 641 58.02 11.13 23.22
C TYR A 641 57.45 9.70 23.42
N GLY A 642 57.37 8.91 22.35
CA GLY A 642 56.83 7.55 22.36
C GLY A 642 55.38 7.47 21.88
N MET A 643 54.91 6.25 21.64
CA MET A 643 53.48 5.94 21.42
C MET A 643 52.86 5.77 22.82
N ASP A 644 52.14 6.77 23.33
CA ASP A 644 51.58 6.74 24.69
C ASP A 644 50.66 5.53 24.90
N ASP A 645 51.12 4.51 25.63
CA ASP A 645 50.28 3.40 26.13
C ASP A 645 49.44 3.82 27.36
N SER A 646 49.68 5.02 27.93
CA SER A 646 49.09 5.47 29.22
C SER A 646 48.03 6.58 29.14
N ALA A 647 47.68 7.09 27.95
CA ALA A 647 46.72 8.20 27.80
C ALA A 647 45.31 7.78 27.29
N SER A 648 44.99 6.48 27.25
CA SER A 648 43.87 5.96 26.44
C SER A 648 42.76 5.22 27.17
N ASP A 649 42.50 5.49 28.46
CA ASP A 649 41.39 4.81 29.17
C ASP A 649 40.03 5.52 29.06
N SER A 650 39.93 6.71 28.44
CA SER A 650 38.64 7.43 28.35
C SER A 650 38.13 7.77 26.94
N LEU A 651 38.96 7.75 25.89
CA LEU A 651 38.54 8.11 24.52
C LEU A 651 39.08 7.12 23.48
N LYS A 652 38.18 6.49 22.71
CA LYS A 652 38.57 5.65 21.56
C LYS A 652 39.42 6.48 20.58
N PRO A 653 40.54 5.94 20.06
CA PRO A 653 41.38 6.67 19.11
C PRO A 653 40.57 7.12 17.89
N PHE A 654 40.68 8.39 17.49
CA PHE A 654 39.86 8.98 16.43
C PHE A 654 39.98 8.23 15.10
N PHE A 655 41.17 7.73 14.73
CA PHE A 655 41.38 6.94 13.50
C PHE A 655 40.70 5.55 13.51
N LYS A 656 40.30 5.03 14.69
CA LYS A 656 39.51 3.80 14.80
C LYS A 656 38.01 4.06 14.62
N GLN A 657 37.59 5.32 14.51
CA GLN A 657 36.20 5.66 14.19
C GLN A 657 35.93 5.49 12.69
N PRO A 658 34.81 4.86 12.28
CA PRO A 658 34.51 4.61 10.86
C PRO A 658 34.54 5.86 9.96
N LEU A 659 34.16 7.03 10.48
CA LEU A 659 34.05 8.27 9.70
C LEU A 659 35.32 9.12 9.66
N HIS A 660 36.43 8.69 10.26
CA HIS A 660 37.65 9.49 10.34
C HIS A 660 38.16 9.90 8.96
N TRP A 661 38.36 8.95 8.04
CA TRP A 661 38.78 9.23 6.66
C TRP A 661 37.86 10.24 5.96
N PHE A 662 36.55 10.13 6.16
CA PHE A 662 35.53 10.98 5.54
C PHE A 662 35.66 12.42 6.02
N SER A 663 35.90 12.63 7.32
CA SER A 663 36.15 13.97 7.87
C SER A 663 37.45 14.58 7.37
N CYS A 664 38.47 13.77 7.10
CA CYS A 664 39.76 14.27 6.63
C CYS A 664 39.77 14.69 5.16
N ILE A 665 38.88 14.13 4.34
CA ILE A 665 38.76 14.49 2.92
C ILE A 665 37.70 15.59 2.65
N SER A 666 36.98 16.06 3.67
CA SER A 666 35.91 17.06 3.52
C SER A 666 36.40 18.44 3.05
N HIS A 667 37.71 18.65 2.91
CA HIS A 667 38.26 19.86 2.30
C HIS A 667 38.17 19.86 0.77
N PHE A 668 37.99 18.69 0.16
CA PHE A 668 37.88 18.54 -1.30
C PHE A 668 36.44 18.66 -1.82
N TYR A 669 35.45 18.82 -0.94
CA TYR A 669 34.04 18.94 -1.30
C TYR A 669 33.24 19.72 -0.24
N PRO A 670 32.05 20.26 -0.56
CA PRO A 670 31.17 20.88 0.43
C PRO A 670 30.81 19.88 1.55
N SER A 671 30.91 20.29 2.81
CA SER A 671 30.66 19.36 3.93
C SER A 671 29.21 18.86 3.95
N LEU A 672 29.00 17.63 3.48
CA LEU A 672 27.72 16.91 3.53
C LEU A 672 27.39 16.38 4.94
N LEU A 673 28.36 16.46 5.86
CA LEU A 673 28.18 16.19 7.29
C LEU A 673 27.98 17.50 8.06
N ARG A 674 27.07 17.49 9.02
CA ARG A 674 27.05 18.47 10.11
C ARG A 674 28.17 18.05 11.08
N THR A 675 28.99 19.00 11.54
CA THR A 675 30.16 18.86 12.45
C THR A 675 30.47 17.44 12.98
N PRO A 676 31.72 16.93 12.93
CA PRO A 676 32.07 15.54 13.27
C PRO A 676 31.52 15.02 14.61
N SER A 677 31.33 15.90 15.60
CA SER A 677 30.74 15.61 16.91
C SER A 677 29.24 15.35 16.91
N ALA A 678 28.49 15.88 15.93
CA ALA A 678 27.03 15.82 15.87
C ALA A 678 26.48 14.57 15.17
N GLY A 679 27.29 13.87 14.35
CA GLY A 679 26.91 12.60 13.72
C GLY A 679 25.63 12.66 12.89
N ARG A 680 25.37 13.78 12.20
CA ARG A 680 24.16 14.02 11.38
C ARG A 680 24.53 14.47 9.96
N LEU A 681 23.71 14.08 8.97
CA LEU A 681 23.82 14.58 7.60
C LEU A 681 23.21 15.98 7.47
N THR A 682 23.74 16.78 6.54
CA THR A 682 23.06 17.98 6.06
C THR A 682 21.83 17.60 5.22
N ALA A 683 20.91 18.54 4.98
CA ALA A 683 19.78 18.33 4.06
C ALA A 683 20.25 17.88 2.66
N GLU A 684 21.39 18.41 2.22
CA GLU A 684 22.03 18.05 0.96
C GLU A 684 22.58 16.62 0.99
N GLY A 685 23.25 16.22 2.08
CA GLY A 685 23.74 14.85 2.26
C GLY A 685 22.61 13.82 2.27
N GLN A 686 21.47 14.12 2.88
CA GLN A 686 20.29 13.24 2.81
C GLN A 686 19.69 13.16 1.40
N LEU A 687 19.63 14.29 0.69
CA LEU A 687 19.16 14.32 -0.70
C LEU A 687 20.08 13.48 -1.60
N LYS A 688 21.42 13.61 -1.44
CA LYS A 688 22.42 12.79 -2.14
C LYS A 688 22.21 11.29 -1.83
N LEU A 689 21.99 10.93 -0.57
CA LEU A 689 21.72 9.54 -0.17
C LEU A 689 20.43 9.01 -0.83
N LEU A 690 19.36 9.80 -0.85
CA LEU A 690 18.06 9.43 -1.43
C LEU A 690 18.15 9.17 -2.94
N PHE A 691 18.83 10.03 -3.69
CA PHE A 691 18.94 9.89 -5.14
C PHE A 691 19.98 8.86 -5.58
N SER A 692 20.90 8.47 -4.68
CA SER A 692 21.86 7.38 -4.95
C SER A 692 21.23 5.98 -4.86
N GLN A 693 20.00 5.86 -4.35
CA GLN A 693 19.33 4.57 -4.20
C GLN A 693 18.88 3.97 -5.55
N PRO A 694 18.84 2.63 -5.69
CA PRO A 694 18.36 1.94 -6.89
C PRO A 694 16.89 2.13 -7.20
N GLY A 695 16.09 2.45 -6.20
CA GLY A 695 14.66 2.72 -6.35
C GLY A 695 14.20 3.68 -5.27
N CYS A 696 12.90 3.95 -5.24
CA CYS A 696 12.33 4.78 -4.21
C CYS A 696 12.28 4.01 -2.88
N ASN A 697 13.21 4.29 -1.98
CA ASN A 697 13.14 3.84 -0.59
C ASN A 697 12.20 4.76 0.18
N TRP A 698 11.03 4.25 0.56
CA TRP A 698 9.99 5.04 1.22
C TRP A 698 10.41 5.56 2.59
N ASN A 699 11.22 4.79 3.32
CA ASN A 699 11.70 5.18 4.65
C ASN A 699 12.68 6.35 4.55
N LEU A 700 13.65 6.24 3.64
CA LEU A 700 14.61 7.31 3.39
C LEU A 700 13.95 8.56 2.79
N LEU A 701 12.96 8.38 1.91
CA LEU A 701 12.16 9.50 1.39
C LEU A 701 11.47 10.22 2.55
N LEU A 702 10.73 9.51 3.40
CA LEU A 702 10.01 10.13 4.50
C LEU A 702 10.97 10.79 5.49
N GLU A 703 12.09 10.15 5.82
CA GLU A 703 13.15 10.74 6.64
C GLU A 703 13.65 12.07 6.06
N THR A 704 13.92 12.08 4.75
CA THR A 704 14.38 13.27 4.01
C THR A 704 13.31 14.38 3.97
N LEU A 705 12.04 14.01 3.83
CA LEU A 705 10.91 14.96 3.84
C LEU A 705 10.67 15.58 5.22
N LEU A 706 10.92 14.84 6.31
CA LEU A 706 10.73 15.31 7.68
C LEU A 706 11.95 16.09 8.21
N ASN A 707 13.13 15.93 7.61
CA ASN A 707 14.35 16.57 8.09
C ASN A 707 14.27 18.11 8.08
N HIS A 708 14.96 18.73 9.06
CA HIS A 708 14.96 20.18 9.30
C HIS A 708 13.55 20.80 9.29
N ASN A 709 12.56 20.12 9.88
CA ASN A 709 11.15 20.55 9.92
C ASN A 709 10.55 20.78 8.52
N GLY A 710 10.88 19.92 7.56
CA GLY A 710 10.31 19.95 6.21
C GLY A 710 10.88 21.02 5.30
N LEU A 711 12.19 21.32 5.40
CA LEU A 711 12.85 22.34 4.58
C LEU A 711 12.64 22.10 3.07
N LEU A 712 12.87 20.86 2.61
CA LEU A 712 12.68 20.47 1.21
C LEU A 712 11.23 20.64 0.75
N LEU A 713 10.26 20.31 1.60
CA LEU A 713 8.84 20.48 1.30
C LEU A 713 8.46 21.96 1.12
N ARG A 714 9.05 22.87 1.91
CA ARG A 714 8.83 24.32 1.73
C ARG A 714 9.40 24.81 0.41
N ILE A 715 10.59 24.35 0.02
CA ILE A 715 11.21 24.67 -1.29
C ILE A 715 10.32 24.18 -2.45
N LEU A 716 9.79 22.95 -2.35
CA LEU A 716 8.90 22.37 -3.36
C LEU A 716 7.57 23.13 -3.46
N LEU A 717 6.93 23.47 -2.34
CA LEU A 717 5.68 24.21 -2.36
C LEU A 717 5.87 25.62 -2.94
N LYS A 718 6.96 26.31 -2.59
CA LYS A 718 7.30 27.64 -3.12
C LYS A 718 7.49 27.66 -4.64
N SER A 719 8.03 26.58 -5.21
CA SER A 719 8.30 26.45 -6.65
C SER A 719 7.12 25.92 -7.48
N SER A 720 6.08 25.41 -6.83
CA SER A 720 4.86 24.90 -7.49
C SER A 720 3.97 26.00 -8.12
N LYS A 721 4.23 27.29 -7.84
CA LYS A 721 3.44 28.43 -8.31
C LYS A 721 3.84 28.94 -9.70
N CYS A 722 5.11 28.81 -10.08
CA CYS A 722 5.63 29.33 -11.35
C CYS A 722 5.07 28.65 -12.61
N THR A 723 4.37 27.52 -12.48
CA THR A 723 3.70 26.86 -13.61
C THR A 723 2.39 27.52 -14.04
N PHE A 724 1.77 28.36 -13.21
CA PHE A 724 0.45 28.95 -13.49
C PHE A 724 0.49 30.38 -14.05
N GLN A 725 1.63 31.08 -13.99
CA GLN A 725 1.71 32.49 -14.43
C GLN A 725 2.25 32.70 -15.86
N ASP A 726 2.89 31.71 -16.49
CA ASP A 726 3.62 31.90 -17.77
C ASP A 726 3.00 31.22 -19.01
N GLN A 727 1.83 30.57 -18.91
CA GLN A 727 1.14 30.01 -20.08
C GLN A 727 -0.24 30.63 -20.27
N GLY A 728 -0.25 31.89 -20.69
CA GLY A 728 -1.35 32.44 -21.48
C GLY A 728 -1.30 31.88 -22.91
N SER A 729 -1.68 30.62 -23.09
CA SER A 729 -2.03 30.10 -24.41
C SER A 729 -2.94 28.88 -24.30
N GLU A 730 -4.13 29.07 -24.84
CA GLU A 730 -5.18 28.09 -25.09
C GLU A 730 -4.65 26.69 -25.42
N THR A 731 -4.95 25.72 -24.56
CA THR A 731 -5.21 24.33 -24.95
C THR A 731 -5.94 23.64 -23.81
N GLU A 732 -7.25 23.90 -23.75
CA GLU A 732 -8.18 23.04 -23.03
C GLU A 732 -8.14 21.61 -23.61
N ASN A 733 -8.34 20.65 -22.72
CA ASN A 733 -8.69 19.26 -23.00
C ASN A 733 -7.51 18.36 -23.43
N ASN A 734 -6.74 17.89 -22.44
CA ASN A 734 -6.35 16.47 -22.28
C ASN A 734 -5.25 16.32 -21.21
N LEU A 735 -5.59 16.37 -19.92
CA LEU A 735 -4.70 15.88 -18.86
C LEU A 735 -5.52 15.12 -17.82
N ASN A 736 -5.25 13.82 -17.74
CA ASN A 736 -5.77 12.94 -16.71
C ASN A 736 -5.56 13.57 -15.32
N GLN A 737 -6.60 13.49 -14.50
CA GLN A 737 -6.71 13.92 -13.10
C GLN A 737 -5.62 13.29 -12.21
N GLY A 738 -4.38 13.78 -12.28
CA GLY A 738 -3.36 13.50 -11.28
C GLY A 738 -3.60 14.38 -10.06
N SER A 739 -3.44 13.84 -8.84
CA SER A 739 -3.42 14.64 -7.62
C SER A 739 -2.37 15.74 -7.72
N SER A 740 -2.65 16.93 -7.18
CA SER A 740 -1.65 18.01 -7.18
C SER A 740 -0.50 17.69 -6.22
N LEU A 741 0.70 18.24 -6.45
CA LEU A 741 1.85 18.08 -5.52
C LEU A 741 1.48 18.51 -4.10
N MET A 742 0.68 19.56 -3.99
CA MET A 742 0.19 20.10 -2.73
C MET A 742 -0.71 19.11 -1.98
N GLU A 743 -1.64 18.45 -2.67
CA GLU A 743 -2.49 17.40 -2.11
C GLU A 743 -1.65 16.18 -1.68
N ALA A 744 -0.66 15.78 -2.48
CA ALA A 744 0.25 14.69 -2.13
C ALA A 744 1.04 14.99 -0.84
N ILE A 745 1.65 16.17 -0.73
CA ILE A 745 2.39 16.60 0.47
C ILE A 745 1.46 16.67 1.68
N PHE A 746 0.25 17.23 1.51
CA PHE A 746 -0.74 17.33 2.57
C PHE A 746 -1.12 15.96 3.13
N ASN A 747 -1.50 15.03 2.25
CA ASN A 747 -1.94 13.69 2.67
C ASN A 747 -0.82 12.88 3.33
N VAL A 748 0.42 12.98 2.84
CA VAL A 748 1.58 12.32 3.47
C VAL A 748 1.84 12.87 4.87
N LEU A 749 1.96 14.20 5.03
CA LEU A 749 2.23 14.81 6.33
C LEU A 749 1.05 14.70 7.31
N TYR A 750 -0.19 14.65 6.82
CA TYR A 750 -1.39 14.47 7.64
C TYR A 750 -1.36 13.17 8.45
N HIS A 751 -0.71 12.13 7.92
CA HIS A 751 -0.56 10.83 8.58
C HIS A 751 0.73 10.68 9.40
N CYS A 752 1.61 11.69 9.42
CA CYS A 752 2.88 11.67 10.16
C CYS A 752 2.72 11.98 11.66
N ASN A 753 2.07 11.09 12.39
CA ASN A 753 1.69 11.32 13.80
C ASN A 753 2.87 11.48 14.77
N PHE A 754 4.05 10.93 14.47
CA PHE A 754 5.24 11.07 15.31
C PHE A 754 6.03 12.37 15.08
N SER A 755 5.71 13.13 14.02
CA SER A 755 6.31 14.43 13.70
C SER A 755 5.26 15.46 13.29
N PRO A 756 4.30 15.79 14.17
CA PRO A 756 3.26 16.78 13.88
C PRO A 756 3.82 18.19 13.65
N GLN A 757 5.05 18.46 14.11
CA GLN A 757 5.67 19.77 13.98
C GLN A 757 6.01 20.10 12.52
N THR A 758 6.40 19.09 11.74
CA THR A 758 6.74 19.26 10.32
C THR A 758 5.53 19.75 9.53
N PHE A 759 4.36 19.11 9.69
CA PHE A 759 3.11 19.57 9.06
C PHE A 759 2.79 21.02 9.41
N GLY A 760 2.82 21.35 10.71
CA GLY A 760 2.53 22.70 11.19
C GLY A 760 3.49 23.73 10.60
N ASN A 761 4.79 23.47 10.63
CA ASN A 761 5.81 24.40 10.14
C ASN A 761 5.73 24.60 8.62
N VAL A 762 5.57 23.54 7.84
CA VAL A 762 5.48 23.60 6.38
C VAL A 762 4.27 24.43 5.96
N PHE A 763 3.08 24.11 6.48
CA PHE A 763 1.86 24.79 6.05
C PHE A 763 1.67 26.17 6.67
N VAL A 764 2.19 26.43 7.88
CA VAL A 764 2.21 27.81 8.41
C VAL A 764 3.12 28.70 7.58
N SER A 765 4.34 28.25 7.24
CA SER A 765 5.22 29.01 6.34
C SER A 765 4.57 29.25 4.98
N TYR A 766 3.93 28.23 4.41
CA TYR A 766 3.18 28.38 3.16
C TYR A 766 2.04 29.40 3.26
N MET A 767 1.24 29.36 4.34
CA MET A 767 0.15 30.33 4.57
C MET A 767 0.66 31.77 4.73
N GLU A 768 1.85 31.96 5.32
CA GLU A 768 2.48 33.28 5.46
C GLU A 768 2.99 33.83 4.13
N GLU A 769 3.75 33.01 3.39
CA GLU A 769 4.32 33.40 2.10
C GLU A 769 3.21 33.73 1.08
N GLU A 770 2.12 32.97 1.11
CA GLU A 770 0.97 33.13 0.20
C GLU A 770 -0.13 34.05 0.74
N GLN A 771 0.04 34.64 1.94
CA GLN A 771 -0.94 35.50 2.61
C GLN A 771 -2.37 34.90 2.68
N LEU A 772 -2.47 33.60 2.98
CA LEU A 772 -3.74 32.84 2.93
C LEU A 772 -4.50 32.80 4.26
N TRP A 773 -4.08 33.60 5.24
CA TRP A 773 -4.70 33.63 6.57
C TRP A 773 -6.20 33.93 6.52
N ASP A 774 -6.64 34.74 5.55
CA ASP A 774 -8.05 35.08 5.36
C ASP A 774 -8.93 33.86 5.02
N PHE A 775 -8.41 32.92 4.24
CA PHE A 775 -9.11 31.68 3.92
C PHE A 775 -9.18 30.71 5.11
N LEU A 776 -8.20 30.75 6.01
CA LEU A 776 -8.23 29.97 7.25
C LEU A 776 -9.24 30.54 8.26
N TYR A 777 -9.53 31.84 8.20
CA TYR A 777 -10.57 32.47 9.03
C TYR A 777 -11.98 32.07 8.60
N ASN A 778 -12.20 31.97 7.29
CA ASN A 778 -13.49 31.69 6.66
C ASN A 778 -13.30 30.64 5.54
N ILE A 779 -13.10 29.37 5.91
CA ILE A 779 -12.95 28.27 4.93
C ILE A 779 -14.17 28.31 3.96
N PRO A 780 -13.95 28.48 2.64
CA PRO A 780 -14.99 28.79 1.67
C PRO A 780 -16.06 27.70 1.55
N VAL A 781 -17.24 28.15 1.09
CA VAL A 781 -18.55 27.59 1.45
C VAL A 781 -19.15 26.68 0.37
N SER A 782 -18.57 26.55 -0.82
CA SER A 782 -19.07 25.63 -1.85
C SER A 782 -17.96 25.02 -2.71
N PRO A 783 -18.16 23.79 -3.25
CA PRO A 783 -17.25 23.17 -4.21
C PRO A 783 -17.26 23.84 -5.59
N TYR A 784 -18.05 24.91 -5.81
CA TYR A 784 -18.26 25.56 -7.11
C TYR A 784 -17.50 26.89 -7.26
N MET A 785 -16.63 27.26 -6.32
CA MET A 785 -15.67 28.33 -6.58
C MET A 785 -14.58 27.76 -7.48
N GLU A 786 -14.53 28.17 -8.75
CA GLU A 786 -13.55 27.75 -9.78
C GLU A 786 -12.07 28.02 -9.41
N SER A 787 -11.80 28.52 -8.19
CA SER A 787 -10.48 28.82 -7.67
C SER A 787 -10.33 28.51 -6.16
N GLU A 788 -10.83 27.37 -5.66
CA GLU A 788 -10.48 26.94 -4.29
C GLU A 788 -9.01 26.53 -4.26
N LEU A 789 -8.20 27.21 -3.44
CA LEU A 789 -6.80 26.85 -3.24
C LEU A 789 -6.69 25.45 -2.63
N GLU A 790 -5.83 24.63 -3.21
CA GLU A 790 -5.75 23.21 -2.90
C GLU A 790 -5.51 22.89 -1.42
N VAL A 791 -4.70 23.71 -0.73
CA VAL A 791 -4.43 23.54 0.72
C VAL A 791 -5.70 23.68 1.54
N ILE A 792 -6.53 24.65 1.17
CA ILE A 792 -7.79 24.96 1.86
C ILE A 792 -8.79 23.86 1.56
N ARG A 793 -8.85 23.37 0.31
CA ARG A 793 -9.64 22.19 -0.08
C ARG A 793 -9.26 20.97 0.77
N CYS A 794 -7.98 20.67 0.90
CA CYS A 794 -7.48 19.54 1.69
C CYS A 794 -7.82 19.67 3.19
N LEU A 795 -7.60 20.86 3.78
CA LEU A 795 -7.98 21.16 5.17
C LEU A 795 -9.49 21.01 5.41
N ARG A 796 -10.31 21.55 4.50
CA ARG A 796 -11.78 21.47 4.55
C ARG A 796 -12.24 20.01 4.51
N MET A 797 -11.71 19.21 3.61
CA MET A 797 -12.04 17.78 3.49
C MET A 797 -11.67 17.01 4.76
N ALA A 798 -10.47 17.24 5.30
CA ALA A 798 -10.01 16.59 6.54
C ALA A 798 -10.91 16.91 7.75
N LEU A 799 -11.32 18.17 7.91
CA LEU A 799 -12.20 18.59 9.00
C LEU A 799 -13.66 18.15 8.79
N THR A 800 -14.14 18.13 7.55
CA THR A 800 -15.48 17.63 7.18
C THR A 800 -15.62 16.15 7.53
N GLY A 801 -14.58 15.34 7.26
CA GLY A 801 -14.54 13.93 7.66
C GLY A 801 -14.67 13.74 9.17
N ALA A 802 -14.07 14.62 9.98
CA ALA A 802 -14.08 14.52 11.44
C ALA A 802 -15.45 14.80 12.07
N VAL A 803 -16.29 15.64 11.43
CA VAL A 803 -17.62 16.01 11.95
C VAL A 803 -18.76 15.17 11.38
N LYS A 804 -18.46 14.21 10.49
CA LYS A 804 -19.45 13.36 9.82
C LYS A 804 -20.41 12.68 10.80
N ASP A 805 -19.90 12.14 11.90
CA ASP A 805 -20.71 11.42 12.88
C ASP A 805 -21.66 12.37 13.64
N ILE A 806 -21.21 13.58 13.96
CA ILE A 806 -22.04 14.64 14.56
C ILE A 806 -23.20 15.00 13.61
N VAL A 807 -22.88 15.19 12.32
CA VAL A 807 -23.87 15.49 11.28
C VAL A 807 -24.89 14.34 11.19
N GLN A 808 -24.45 13.09 11.12
CA GLN A 808 -25.33 11.92 11.07
C GLN A 808 -26.25 11.81 12.30
N GLN A 809 -25.72 12.02 13.50
CA GLN A 809 -26.52 12.02 14.73
C GLN A 809 -27.59 13.13 14.71
N ILE A 810 -27.26 14.32 14.24
CA ILE A 810 -28.21 15.43 14.16
C ILE A 810 -29.29 15.16 13.13
N ILE A 811 -28.95 14.63 11.95
CA ILE A 811 -29.93 14.21 10.95
C ILE A 811 -30.84 13.10 11.51
N SER A 812 -30.30 12.15 12.28
CA SER A 812 -31.09 11.14 12.98
C SER A 812 -32.06 11.78 13.99
N VAL A 813 -31.61 12.76 14.78
CA VAL A 813 -32.48 13.49 15.73
C VAL A 813 -33.55 14.31 15.02
N MET A 814 -33.25 14.88 13.85
CA MET A 814 -34.25 15.55 13.02
C MET A 814 -35.28 14.56 12.49
N SER A 815 -34.85 13.36 12.09
CA SER A 815 -35.74 12.29 11.62
C SER A 815 -36.62 11.71 12.74
N SER A 816 -36.14 11.63 13.98
CA SER A 816 -36.91 11.16 15.13
C SER A 816 -37.84 12.24 15.72
N GLY A 817 -37.43 13.52 15.67
CA GLY A 817 -38.27 14.66 16.00
C GLY A 817 -39.51 14.76 15.11
N ARG A 818 -39.38 14.33 13.84
CA ARG A 818 -40.49 14.15 12.91
C ARG A 818 -41.53 13.15 13.42
N ASN A 819 -41.11 12.02 14.00
CA ASN A 819 -42.04 11.01 14.53
C ASN A 819 -42.81 11.52 15.76
N CYS A 820 -42.29 12.53 16.48
CA CYS A 820 -42.98 13.16 17.60
C CYS A 820 -43.88 14.36 17.21
N GLU A 821 -43.53 15.14 16.18
CA GLU A 821 -44.32 16.32 15.76
C GLU A 821 -45.23 16.07 14.54
N THR A 822 -44.97 15.04 13.75
CA THR A 822 -45.70 14.72 12.51
C THR A 822 -46.23 13.29 12.45
N ASN A 823 -46.78 12.76 13.55
CA ASN A 823 -47.72 11.63 13.50
C ASN A 823 -49.07 11.98 12.84
N LEU A 824 -49.06 12.82 11.80
CA LEU A 824 -50.16 13.07 10.88
C LEU A 824 -49.60 13.50 9.51
N ASN A 825 -48.74 12.68 8.90
CA ASN A 825 -48.73 12.56 7.45
C ASN A 825 -49.47 11.27 7.11
N LYS A 826 -50.81 11.35 7.13
CA LYS A 826 -51.65 10.33 6.50
C LYS A 826 -51.25 10.29 5.02
N HIS A 827 -50.62 9.20 4.59
CA HIS A 827 -50.57 8.89 3.17
C HIS A 827 -52.00 8.86 2.66
N ASN A 828 -52.31 9.67 1.64
CA ASN A 828 -53.59 9.57 0.95
C ASN A 828 -53.72 8.14 0.43
N VAL A 829 -54.78 7.47 0.88
CA VAL A 829 -55.18 6.14 0.41
C VAL A 829 -55.30 6.20 -1.12
N PRO A 830 -54.67 5.28 -1.88
CA PRO A 830 -54.82 5.23 -3.33
C PRO A 830 -56.30 5.20 -3.72
N GLU A 831 -56.75 6.01 -4.67
CA GLU A 831 -58.18 6.13 -5.03
C GLU A 831 -58.82 4.79 -5.42
N ARG A 832 -58.04 3.88 -6.02
CA ARG A 832 -58.49 2.50 -6.35
C ARG A 832 -58.85 1.66 -5.12
N LEU A 833 -58.23 1.93 -3.97
CA LEU A 833 -58.53 1.27 -2.68
C LEU A 833 -59.77 1.87 -2.01
N ARG A 834 -60.16 3.10 -2.35
CA ARG A 834 -61.44 3.70 -1.90
C ARG A 834 -62.64 3.13 -2.63
N GLU A 835 -62.48 2.73 -3.88
CA GLU A 835 -63.54 2.13 -4.70
C GLU A 835 -63.83 0.67 -4.32
N SER A 836 -62.85 -0.04 -3.73
CA SER A 836 -62.99 -1.43 -3.29
C SER A 836 -63.55 -1.61 -1.88
N ILE A 837 -63.80 -0.52 -1.14
CA ILE A 837 -64.40 -0.60 0.21
C ILE A 837 -65.92 -0.74 0.04
N PRO A 838 -66.55 -1.78 0.61
CA PRO A 838 -68.00 -1.98 0.51
C PRO A 838 -68.76 -0.76 1.04
N LYS A 839 -69.78 -0.29 0.30
CA LYS A 839 -70.54 0.92 0.67
C LYS A 839 -71.26 0.76 2.01
N GLU A 840 -71.47 -0.47 2.47
CA GLU A 840 -72.10 -0.80 3.74
C GLU A 840 -71.25 -0.37 4.97
N TRP A 841 -69.96 -0.05 4.81
CA TRP A 841 -69.03 0.21 5.92
C TRP A 841 -68.93 1.69 6.36
N ASN A 842 -69.64 2.62 5.71
CA ASN A 842 -69.79 4.05 6.10
C ASN A 842 -68.48 4.79 6.50
N TYR A 843 -67.37 4.50 5.82
CA TYR A 843 -66.06 5.10 6.12
C TYR A 843 -65.95 6.59 5.71
N VAL A 844 -65.60 7.49 6.65
CA VAL A 844 -65.42 8.93 6.40
C VAL A 844 -64.00 9.39 6.79
N PRO A 845 -63.18 9.88 5.85
CA PRO A 845 -61.81 10.30 6.14
C PRO A 845 -61.76 11.56 7.01
N ASN A 846 -61.15 11.48 8.18
CA ASN A 846 -60.95 12.63 9.07
C ASN A 846 -60.01 13.69 8.45
N LYS A 847 -60.52 14.89 8.20
CA LYS A 847 -59.73 16.12 7.96
C LYS A 847 -59.68 16.94 9.25
N THR A 848 -58.56 16.93 9.97
CA THR A 848 -58.35 17.82 11.12
C THR A 848 -57.39 18.95 10.80
N LYS A 849 -57.80 20.18 11.15
CA LYS A 849 -57.03 21.42 11.04
C LYS A 849 -55.85 21.42 12.03
N ARG A 850 -54.63 21.73 11.57
CA ARG A 850 -53.42 21.89 12.41
C ARG A 850 -53.51 23.17 13.26
N LYS A 851 -53.20 23.05 14.55
CA LYS A 851 -52.59 24.12 15.37
C LYS A 851 -51.12 23.74 15.60
N THR A 852 -50.20 24.47 14.98
CA THR A 852 -48.76 24.34 15.22
C THR A 852 -48.37 25.05 16.51
N SER A 853 -47.90 24.31 17.53
CA SER A 853 -47.32 24.91 18.74
C SER A 853 -45.80 25.09 18.56
N SER A 854 -45.30 26.31 18.73
CA SER A 854 -43.89 26.71 18.58
C SER A 854 -42.93 26.19 19.67
N LYS A 855 -43.42 25.43 20.68
CA LYS A 855 -42.62 24.94 21.82
C LYS A 855 -41.68 23.76 21.50
N GLY A 856 -41.99 22.94 20.50
CA GLY A 856 -41.17 21.77 20.17
C GLY A 856 -39.88 22.10 19.40
N CYS A 857 -39.93 23.17 18.59
CA CYS A 857 -38.77 23.67 17.83
C CYS A 857 -37.60 24.11 18.73
N THR A 858 -37.87 24.76 19.87
CA THR A 858 -36.81 25.19 20.81
C THR A 858 -36.19 24.01 21.54
N ARG A 859 -36.97 22.96 21.84
CA ARG A 859 -36.48 21.74 22.50
C ARG A 859 -35.58 20.91 21.56
N LEU A 860 -36.00 20.74 20.31
CA LEU A 860 -35.21 20.06 19.29
C LEU A 860 -33.90 20.80 18.98
N ALA A 861 -33.95 22.13 18.86
CA ALA A 861 -32.74 22.95 18.68
C ALA A 861 -31.80 22.87 19.90
N ALA A 862 -32.33 22.93 21.13
CA ALA A 862 -31.53 22.77 22.35
C ALA A 862 -30.86 21.39 22.43
N GLN A 863 -31.56 20.32 22.02
CA GLN A 863 -31.02 18.97 21.98
C GLN A 863 -29.93 18.83 20.92
N ALA A 864 -30.15 19.32 19.69
CA ALA A 864 -29.17 19.26 18.61
C ALA A 864 -27.90 20.08 18.94
N VAL A 865 -28.06 21.30 19.46
CA VAL A 865 -26.93 22.13 19.92
C VAL A 865 -26.18 21.45 21.06
N SER A 866 -26.89 20.80 22.00
CA SER A 866 -26.24 20.06 23.09
C SER A 866 -25.40 18.89 22.58
N ILE A 867 -25.85 18.19 21.54
CA ILE A 867 -25.09 17.10 20.90
C ILE A 867 -23.81 17.64 20.26
N VAL A 868 -23.88 18.72 19.48
CA VAL A 868 -22.68 19.34 18.90
C VAL A 868 -21.67 19.71 19.99
N ILE A 869 -22.13 20.43 21.02
CA ILE A 869 -21.24 20.91 22.08
C ILE A 869 -20.69 19.76 22.95
N SER A 870 -21.41 18.65 23.12
CA SER A 870 -20.92 17.49 23.88
C SER A 870 -19.91 16.65 23.10
N GLU A 871 -20.08 16.50 21.79
CA GLU A 871 -19.21 15.68 20.93
C GLU A 871 -17.99 16.45 20.37
N LEU A 872 -17.95 17.78 20.46
CA LEU A 872 -16.78 18.53 20.01
C LEU A 872 -15.46 18.11 20.71
N PRO A 873 -15.41 17.96 22.05
CA PRO A 873 -14.20 17.46 22.72
C PRO A 873 -13.76 16.07 22.24
N THR A 874 -14.69 15.15 21.98
CA THR A 874 -14.38 13.78 21.52
C THR A 874 -13.84 13.79 20.09
N VAL A 875 -14.46 14.56 19.19
CA VAL A 875 -13.96 14.76 17.81
C VAL A 875 -12.56 15.36 17.79
N ILE A 876 -12.31 16.39 18.60
CA ILE A 876 -10.98 17.02 18.68
C ILE A 876 -9.93 16.05 19.24
N ALA A 877 -10.28 15.23 20.22
CA ALA A 877 -9.37 14.21 20.73
C ALA A 877 -8.97 13.21 19.62
N CYS A 878 -9.91 12.84 18.74
CA CYS A 878 -9.71 11.91 17.63
C CYS A 878 -8.98 12.52 16.42
N LEU A 879 -8.87 13.85 16.31
CA LEU A 879 -8.13 14.48 15.23
C LEU A 879 -6.63 14.14 15.28
N PRO A 880 -5.98 13.94 14.11
CA PRO A 880 -4.54 13.67 14.06
C PRO A 880 -3.72 14.79 14.73
N PRO A 881 -2.62 14.44 15.44
CA PRO A 881 -1.70 15.43 16.00
C PRO A 881 -1.21 16.51 15.01
N PRO A 882 -0.92 16.21 13.71
CA PRO A 882 -0.52 17.21 12.73
C PRO A 882 -1.51 18.39 12.59
N ILE A 883 -2.81 18.10 12.52
CA ILE A 883 -3.87 19.13 12.42
C ILE A 883 -3.95 19.95 13.70
N LYS A 884 -3.95 19.30 14.87
CA LYS A 884 -4.01 20.01 16.16
C LYS A 884 -2.82 20.95 16.32
N TYR A 885 -1.62 20.48 15.96
CA TYR A 885 -0.40 21.28 16.03
C TYR A 885 -0.39 22.45 15.03
N PHE A 886 -0.88 22.25 13.79
CA PHE A 886 -1.05 23.33 12.82
C PHE A 886 -1.92 24.46 13.37
N PHE A 887 -3.13 24.15 13.83
CA PHE A 887 -4.03 25.16 14.39
C PHE A 887 -3.46 25.85 15.64
N PHE A 888 -2.72 25.12 16.48
CA PHE A 888 -2.01 25.69 17.61
C PHE A 888 -0.94 26.71 17.19
N LEU A 889 -0.11 26.37 16.19
CA LEU A 889 0.90 27.31 15.66
C LEU A 889 0.24 28.51 14.99
N SER A 890 -0.82 28.30 14.21
CA SER A 890 -1.60 29.38 13.59
C SER A 890 -2.12 30.37 14.64
N GLU A 891 -2.69 29.89 15.75
CA GLU A 891 -3.17 30.76 16.84
C GLU A 891 -2.06 31.62 17.45
N ARG A 892 -0.83 31.09 17.61
CA ARG A 892 0.29 31.84 18.20
C ARG A 892 0.82 32.95 17.30
N LYS A 893 0.69 32.80 15.98
CA LYS A 893 1.10 33.81 15.01
C LYS A 893 0.06 34.91 14.78
N MET A 894 -1.15 34.73 15.31
CA MET A 894 -2.25 35.70 15.18
C MET A 894 -2.12 36.88 16.15
N SER A 895 -2.72 38.01 15.79
CA SER A 895 -2.72 39.23 16.61
C SER A 895 -3.47 39.04 17.93
N LYS A 896 -3.05 39.74 18.99
CA LYS A 896 -3.65 39.63 20.34
C LYS A 896 -5.17 39.88 20.34
N ASN A 897 -5.65 40.78 19.48
CA ASN A 897 -7.07 41.11 19.33
C ASN A 897 -7.91 39.93 18.81
N PHE A 898 -7.33 39.01 18.04
CA PHE A 898 -8.02 37.86 17.46
C PHE A 898 -8.23 36.72 18.48
N VAL A 899 -7.27 36.54 19.40
CA VAL A 899 -7.36 35.56 20.49
C VAL A 899 -8.50 35.88 21.45
N GLU A 900 -8.85 37.17 21.61
CA GLU A 900 -9.96 37.63 22.43
C GLU A 900 -11.33 37.38 21.78
N LEU A 901 -11.42 37.49 20.44
CA LEU A 901 -12.65 37.23 19.67
C LEU A 901 -13.05 35.75 19.66
N LYS A 902 -12.09 34.82 19.67
CA LYS A 902 -12.34 33.37 19.60
C LYS A 902 -11.95 32.66 20.90
N LYS A 903 -12.70 32.91 21.98
CA LYS A 903 -12.44 32.32 23.33
C LYS A 903 -12.30 30.80 23.36
N ALA A 904 -12.91 30.06 22.42
CA ALA A 904 -12.85 28.61 22.31
C ALA A 904 -11.65 28.06 21.50
N GLY A 905 -10.89 28.91 20.80
CA GLY A 905 -9.80 28.50 19.89
C GLY A 905 -10.23 28.40 18.42
N LEU A 906 -9.27 28.52 17.51
CA LEU A 906 -9.42 28.56 16.06
C LEU A 906 -9.88 27.21 15.48
N LEU A 907 -9.40 26.09 16.01
CA LEU A 907 -9.82 24.75 15.57
C LEU A 907 -11.30 24.50 15.92
N VAL A 908 -11.69 24.79 17.17
CA VAL A 908 -13.08 24.64 17.64
C VAL A 908 -14.01 25.52 16.80
N TRP A 909 -13.58 26.75 16.52
CA TRP A 909 -14.30 27.66 15.64
C TRP A 909 -14.51 27.07 14.24
N ASN A 910 -13.45 26.59 13.59
CA ASN A 910 -13.53 26.05 12.24
C ASN A 910 -14.41 24.79 12.16
N LEU A 911 -14.39 23.90 13.15
CA LEU A 911 -15.28 22.74 13.19
C LEU A 911 -16.76 23.15 13.26
N ILE A 912 -17.10 24.15 14.08
CA ILE A 912 -18.47 24.64 14.19
C ILE A 912 -18.90 25.32 12.90
N VAL A 913 -18.04 26.14 12.28
CA VAL A 913 -18.31 26.74 10.98
C VAL A 913 -18.57 25.66 9.94
N ILE A 914 -17.72 24.63 9.83
CA ILE A 914 -17.90 23.54 8.88
C ILE A 914 -19.22 22.80 9.13
N ILE A 915 -19.58 22.52 10.39
CA ILE A 915 -20.88 21.91 10.73
C ILE A 915 -22.04 22.79 10.24
N CYS A 916 -22.00 24.09 10.52
CA CYS A 916 -23.03 25.03 10.06
C CYS A 916 -23.11 25.06 8.52
N ARG A 917 -21.98 25.01 7.82
CA ARG A 917 -21.93 25.02 6.35
C ARG A 917 -22.43 23.71 5.74
N ILE A 918 -22.10 22.57 6.32
CA ILE A 918 -22.65 21.27 5.91
C ILE A 918 -24.18 21.33 6.00
N PHE A 919 -24.74 21.89 7.07
CA PHE A 919 -26.19 22.00 7.23
C PHE A 919 -26.88 22.99 6.30
N GLU A 920 -26.19 24.05 5.88
CA GLU A 920 -26.68 24.98 4.86
C GLU A 920 -26.67 24.36 3.45
N ASP A 921 -25.66 23.57 3.12
CA ASP A 921 -25.56 22.84 1.85
C ASP A 921 -26.26 21.48 1.91
N GLY A 922 -27.54 21.47 1.53
CA GLY A 922 -28.34 20.26 1.54
C GLY A 922 -27.80 19.11 0.67
N ASN A 923 -27.00 19.40 -0.36
CA ASN A 923 -26.40 18.36 -1.21
C ASN A 923 -25.25 17.66 -0.47
N THR A 924 -24.43 18.42 0.27
CA THR A 924 -23.36 17.86 1.09
C THR A 924 -23.91 17.01 2.24
N VAL A 925 -25.04 17.40 2.85
CA VAL A 925 -25.72 16.53 3.85
C VAL A 925 -26.18 15.22 3.23
N GLU A 926 -26.81 15.28 2.05
CA GLU A 926 -27.28 14.08 1.35
C GLU A 926 -26.12 13.16 0.95
N LEU A 927 -25.00 13.73 0.50
CA LEU A 927 -23.78 12.97 0.21
C LEU A 927 -23.18 12.30 1.46
N LEU A 928 -23.12 13.02 2.59
CA LEU A 928 -22.49 12.53 3.83
C LEU A 928 -23.36 11.52 4.61
N THR A 929 -24.67 11.66 4.54
CA THR A 929 -25.63 10.90 5.35
C THR A 929 -26.51 9.94 4.54
N GLY A 930 -26.56 10.09 3.22
CA GLY A 930 -27.46 9.33 2.33
C GLY A 930 -28.94 9.73 2.46
N ALA A 931 -29.27 10.74 3.28
CA ALA A 931 -30.63 11.16 3.57
C ALA A 931 -30.98 12.45 2.81
N SER A 932 -32.05 12.40 2.00
CA SER A 932 -32.59 13.59 1.32
C SER A 932 -33.27 14.53 2.33
N LEU A 933 -32.89 15.80 2.35
CA LEU A 933 -33.46 16.80 3.25
C LEU A 933 -34.75 17.41 2.70
N ASP A 934 -35.84 17.33 3.47
CA ASP A 934 -37.08 18.05 3.17
C ASP A 934 -37.00 19.54 3.59
N ARG A 935 -37.96 20.35 3.12
CA ARG A 935 -38.00 21.79 3.41
C ARG A 935 -38.05 22.09 4.92
N TRP A 936 -38.72 21.25 5.71
CA TRP A 936 -38.83 21.42 7.15
C TRP A 936 -37.48 21.18 7.84
N SER A 937 -36.78 20.09 7.49
CA SER A 937 -35.44 19.79 8.01
C SER A 937 -34.45 20.89 7.65
N LYS A 938 -34.49 21.45 6.43
CA LYS A 938 -33.63 22.58 6.03
C LYS A 938 -33.87 23.83 6.88
N GLU A 939 -35.14 24.19 7.11
CA GLU A 939 -35.50 25.34 7.96
C GLU A 939 -35.08 25.13 9.44
N LYS A 940 -35.15 23.90 9.96
CA LYS A 940 -34.70 23.57 11.33
C LYS A 940 -33.18 23.53 11.48
N LEU A 941 -32.47 22.97 10.51
CA LEU A 941 -31.01 22.95 10.48
C LEU A 941 -30.45 24.38 10.37
N SER A 942 -31.04 25.23 9.53
CA SER A 942 -30.71 26.66 9.48
C SER A 942 -30.88 27.35 10.83
N PHE A 943 -31.96 27.06 11.57
CA PHE A 943 -32.14 27.58 12.92
C PHE A 943 -31.09 27.07 13.92
N ILE A 944 -30.63 25.82 13.78
CA ILE A 944 -29.53 25.26 14.59
C ILE A 944 -28.21 25.98 14.28
N CYS A 945 -27.91 26.28 13.01
CA CYS A 945 -26.72 27.05 12.62
C CYS A 945 -26.70 28.43 13.30
N VAL A 946 -27.81 29.16 13.25
CA VAL A 946 -27.93 30.47 13.92
C VAL A 946 -27.77 30.36 15.45
N CYS A 947 -28.22 29.25 16.06
CA CYS A 947 -27.99 28.98 17.48
C CYS A 947 -26.49 28.75 17.80
N LEU A 948 -25.77 28.00 16.96
CA LEU A 948 -24.35 27.70 17.13
C LEU A 948 -23.49 28.95 16.92
N GLU A 949 -23.75 29.74 15.87
CA GLU A 949 -23.08 31.02 15.61
C GLU A 949 -23.29 32.01 16.78
N SER A 950 -24.50 32.06 17.34
CA SER A 950 -24.81 32.89 18.51
C SER A 950 -24.11 32.46 19.79
N ILE A 951 -23.76 31.17 19.94
CA ILE A 951 -22.97 30.66 21.08
C ILE A 951 -21.50 31.06 20.90
N MET A 952 -21.02 31.11 19.66
CA MET A 952 -19.65 31.44 19.31
C MET A 952 -19.36 32.94 19.28
N GLY A 953 -20.38 33.79 19.14
CA GLY A 953 -20.25 35.26 19.21
C GLY A 953 -20.26 35.97 17.86
N GLU A 954 -20.59 35.27 16.75
CA GLU A 954 -20.78 35.89 15.44
C GLU A 954 -22.19 36.52 15.38
N GLN A 955 -22.29 37.85 15.52
CA GLN A 955 -23.58 38.57 15.37
C GLN A 955 -23.67 39.20 13.98
N ARG A 956 -24.26 38.48 13.01
CA ARG A 956 -24.60 39.03 11.68
C ARG A 956 -25.93 39.81 11.66
N SER A 957 -26.75 39.73 12.72
CA SER A 957 -28.01 40.47 12.88
C SER A 957 -28.45 40.59 14.35
N SER A 958 -29.45 41.45 14.63
CA SER A 958 -30.00 41.69 15.98
C SER A 958 -30.39 40.39 16.71
N PRO A 959 -30.27 40.35 18.07
CA PRO A 959 -30.41 39.12 18.83
C PRO A 959 -31.81 38.51 18.65
N ASN A 960 -31.88 37.37 17.97
CA ASN A 960 -33.12 36.64 17.80
C ASN A 960 -33.56 36.11 19.17
N HIS A 961 -34.69 36.59 19.70
CA HIS A 961 -35.22 36.18 21.01
C HIS A 961 -35.36 34.65 21.16
N MET A 962 -35.51 33.92 20.05
CA MET A 962 -35.57 32.46 20.03
C MET A 962 -34.22 31.76 20.26
N THR A 963 -33.09 32.31 19.77
CA THR A 963 -31.76 31.73 20.05
C THR A 963 -31.34 31.96 21.51
N GLN A 964 -31.69 33.12 22.09
CA GLN A 964 -31.50 33.38 23.52
C GLN A 964 -32.31 32.42 24.40
N LYS A 965 -33.54 32.06 24.00
CA LYS A 965 -34.34 31.04 24.69
C LYS A 965 -33.72 29.64 24.65
N VAL A 966 -33.12 29.24 23.52
CA VAL A 966 -32.40 27.96 23.42
C VAL A 966 -31.18 27.95 24.34
N ARG A 967 -30.39 29.02 24.33
CA ARG A 967 -29.23 29.18 25.23
C ARG A 967 -29.65 29.16 26.70
N GLN A 968 -30.69 29.92 27.07
CA GLN A 968 -31.25 29.93 28.43
C GLN A 968 -31.82 28.56 28.83
N SER A 969 -32.45 27.82 27.90
CA SER A 969 -32.96 26.48 28.18
C SER A 969 -31.85 25.47 28.48
N ILE A 970 -30.70 25.58 27.82
CA ILE A 970 -29.53 24.74 28.11
C ILE A 970 -28.91 25.18 29.43
N GLU A 971 -28.76 26.48 29.65
CA GLU A 971 -28.17 27.06 30.86
C GLU A 971 -28.98 26.74 32.13
N GLN A 972 -30.32 26.77 32.03
CA GLN A 972 -31.24 26.38 33.11
C GLN A 972 -31.13 24.89 33.48
N GLN A 973 -30.85 24.03 32.50
CA GLN A 973 -30.65 22.60 32.76
C GLN A 973 -29.23 22.30 33.25
N LYS A 974 -28.22 23.04 32.75
CA LYS A 974 -26.80 22.81 33.03
C LYS A 974 -26.02 24.14 33.08
N PRO A 975 -25.83 24.74 34.27
CA PRO A 975 -25.14 26.03 34.39
C PRO A 975 -23.64 25.93 34.04
N ASN A 976 -23.12 26.93 33.31
CA ASN A 976 -21.76 27.06 32.79
C ASN A 976 -21.27 25.85 31.95
N TRP A 977 -22.17 24.97 31.52
CA TRP A 977 -21.78 23.72 30.88
C TRP A 977 -21.22 23.91 29.48
N ILE A 978 -21.82 24.79 28.67
CA ILE A 978 -21.34 25.11 27.32
C ILE A 978 -19.91 25.67 27.37
N GLU A 979 -19.66 26.63 28.26
CA GLU A 979 -18.34 27.23 28.43
C GLU A 979 -17.30 26.20 28.91
N ARG A 980 -17.66 25.33 29.87
CA ARG A 980 -16.79 24.23 30.31
C ARG A 980 -16.46 23.25 29.18
N GLN A 981 -17.42 22.90 28.32
CA GLN A 981 -17.16 22.01 27.18
C GLN A 981 -16.25 22.68 26.13
N LEU A 982 -16.48 23.96 25.82
CA LEU A 982 -15.62 24.70 24.89
C LEU A 982 -14.20 24.87 25.44
N LEU A 983 -14.03 25.13 26.75
CA LEU A 983 -12.72 25.17 27.40
C LEU A 983 -12.04 23.79 27.39
N LYS A 984 -12.81 22.71 27.60
CA LYS A 984 -12.30 21.33 27.50
C LYS A 984 -11.83 21.02 26.07
N ALA A 985 -12.62 21.39 25.06
CA ALA A 985 -12.25 21.27 23.65
C ALA A 985 -10.96 22.05 23.32
N ARG A 986 -10.83 23.28 23.82
CA ARG A 986 -9.61 24.11 23.68
C ARG A 986 -8.39 23.49 24.36
N LYS A 987 -8.57 22.88 25.53
CA LYS A 987 -7.47 22.17 26.21
C LYS A 987 -6.99 20.99 25.35
N LEU A 988 -7.91 20.17 24.85
CA LEU A 988 -7.59 19.01 24.00
C LEU A 988 -6.96 19.39 22.66
N SER A 989 -7.32 20.55 22.09
CA SER A 989 -6.68 21.03 20.86
C SER A 989 -5.22 21.44 21.07
N THR A 990 -4.84 21.85 22.28
CA THR A 990 -3.49 22.33 22.61
C THR A 990 -2.60 21.28 23.27
N GLU A 991 -3.17 20.27 23.92
CA GLU A 991 -2.46 19.20 24.66
C GLU A 991 -1.42 18.44 23.82
N SER A 992 -1.72 18.21 22.54
CA SER A 992 -0.77 17.56 21.61
C SER A 992 0.49 18.39 21.31
N ALA A 993 0.42 19.72 21.43
CA ALA A 993 1.56 20.61 21.27
C ALA A 993 2.46 20.60 22.52
N PHE A 994 1.88 20.50 23.72
CA PHE A 994 2.63 20.48 24.98
C PHE A 994 3.43 19.18 25.18
N MET A 995 2.86 18.02 24.81
CA MET A 995 3.57 16.73 24.84
C MET A 995 4.82 16.69 23.94
N THR A 996 4.86 17.55 22.92
CA THR A 996 6.04 17.76 22.07
C THR A 996 7.03 18.72 22.73
N ILE A 997 6.54 19.84 23.26
CA ILE A 997 7.36 20.93 23.80
C ILE A 997 8.06 20.50 25.10
N GLU A 998 7.40 19.77 25.99
CA GLU A 998 7.99 19.24 27.23
C GLU A 998 9.11 18.21 26.97
N LYS A 999 9.05 17.50 25.83
CA LYS A 999 10.13 16.61 25.40
C LYS A 999 11.32 17.36 24.78
N SER A 1000 11.11 18.57 24.26
CA SER A 1000 12.18 19.43 23.75
C SER A 1000 12.89 20.24 24.84
N THR A 1001 12.17 20.72 25.88
CA THR A 1001 12.77 21.56 26.94
C THR A 1001 13.56 20.75 27.98
N ALA A 1002 13.25 19.47 28.19
CA ALA A 1002 14.02 18.59 29.10
C ALA A 1002 15.40 18.16 28.55
N LEU A 1003 15.74 18.57 27.32
CA LEU A 1003 16.98 18.19 26.63
C LEU A 1003 17.76 19.40 26.06
N GLU A 1004 17.49 20.62 26.55
CA GLU A 1004 18.17 21.84 26.07
C GLU A 1004 19.67 21.94 26.45
N GLU A 1005 20.25 20.96 27.15
CA GLU A 1005 21.71 20.88 27.36
C GLU A 1005 22.47 20.13 26.25
N GLY A 1006 21.81 19.72 25.16
CA GLY A 1006 22.49 19.24 23.96
C GLY A 1006 21.54 19.19 22.77
N ASP A 1007 22.03 19.59 21.59
CA ASP A 1007 21.35 19.82 20.29
C ASP A 1007 20.61 18.57 19.69
N ILE A 1008 19.86 17.83 20.49
CA ILE A 1008 19.18 16.56 20.16
C ILE A 1008 17.69 16.86 20.00
N ALA A 1009 17.32 17.45 18.86
CA ALA A 1009 15.96 17.32 18.34
C ALA A 1009 15.61 15.82 18.31
N LEU A 1010 14.44 15.45 18.85
CA LEU A 1010 13.86 14.10 18.89
C LEU A 1010 14.16 13.33 17.60
N GLU A 1011 15.22 12.52 17.61
CA GLU A 1011 15.60 11.73 16.45
C GLU A 1011 14.54 10.64 16.28
N LEU A 1012 13.80 10.70 15.17
CA LEU A 1012 12.83 9.67 14.83
C LEU A 1012 13.61 8.38 14.59
N THR A 1013 13.42 7.38 15.45
CA THR A 1013 14.04 6.08 15.25
C THR A 1013 13.56 5.46 13.94
N GLU A 1014 14.41 4.69 13.27
CA GLU A 1014 14.08 3.98 12.02
C GLU A 1014 12.75 3.19 12.14
N GLN A 1015 12.51 2.57 13.30
CA GLN A 1015 11.25 1.88 13.60
C GLN A 1015 10.00 2.79 13.54
N LYS A 1016 10.10 4.03 14.03
CA LYS A 1016 8.98 4.99 13.97
C LYS A 1016 8.74 5.47 12.55
N ILE A 1017 9.81 5.66 11.76
CA ILE A 1017 9.70 6.02 10.35
C ILE A 1017 9.03 4.88 9.57
N ASN A 1018 9.49 3.64 9.76
CA ASN A 1018 8.91 2.46 9.14
C ASN A 1018 7.41 2.32 9.47
N MET A 1019 7.03 2.56 10.73
CA MET A 1019 5.63 2.52 11.13
C MET A 1019 4.79 3.62 10.48
N MET A 1020 5.31 4.85 10.35
CA MET A 1020 4.62 5.91 9.60
C MET A 1020 4.48 5.59 8.11
N VAL A 1021 5.53 5.04 7.49
CA VAL A 1021 5.48 4.62 6.08
C VAL A 1021 4.42 3.56 5.86
N LEU A 1022 4.36 2.53 6.72
CA LEU A 1022 3.32 1.51 6.67
C LEU A 1022 1.92 2.13 6.83
N ASP A 1023 1.73 3.01 7.81
CA ASP A 1023 0.47 3.71 8.03
C ASP A 1023 0.04 4.52 6.80
N ILE A 1024 0.97 5.24 6.16
CA ILE A 1024 0.72 6.01 4.92
C ILE A 1024 0.35 5.08 3.77
N CYS A 1025 1.14 4.01 3.55
CA CYS A 1025 0.90 3.07 2.45
C CYS A 1025 -0.43 2.31 2.58
N HIS A 1026 -0.95 2.12 3.80
CA HIS A 1026 -2.28 1.54 4.03
C HIS A 1026 -3.44 2.49 3.72
N LYS A 1027 -3.18 3.78 3.50
CA LYS A 1027 -4.22 4.77 3.12
C LYS A 1027 -4.43 4.77 1.60
N PRO A 1028 -5.66 5.05 1.13
CA PRO A 1028 -5.95 5.11 -0.30
C PRO A 1028 -5.06 6.19 -0.97
N GLY A 1029 -4.34 5.80 -2.01
CA GLY A 1029 -3.41 6.67 -2.74
C GLY A 1029 -2.09 6.97 -2.01
N GLY A 1030 -1.87 6.49 -0.79
CA GLY A 1030 -0.69 6.86 0.03
C GLY A 1030 0.66 6.56 -0.63
N SER A 1031 0.81 5.37 -1.22
CA SER A 1031 2.02 4.99 -1.95
C SER A 1031 2.19 5.79 -3.26
N GLU A 1032 1.09 6.19 -3.90
CA GLU A 1032 1.10 7.03 -5.10
C GLU A 1032 1.54 8.46 -4.78
N TYR A 1033 1.09 9.03 -3.66
CA TYR A 1033 1.52 10.34 -3.19
C TYR A 1033 3.02 10.38 -2.88
N LEU A 1034 3.54 9.38 -2.15
CA LEU A 1034 4.98 9.27 -1.91
C LEU A 1034 5.76 9.14 -3.21
N ARG A 1035 5.28 8.31 -4.15
CA ARG A 1035 5.89 8.12 -5.47
C ARG A 1035 5.92 9.41 -6.28
N GLN A 1036 4.83 10.16 -6.27
CA GLN A 1036 4.70 11.44 -6.95
C GLN A 1036 5.72 12.46 -6.40
N ILE A 1037 5.81 12.59 -5.08
CA ILE A 1037 6.77 13.51 -4.43
C ILE A 1037 8.20 13.11 -4.82
N TYR A 1038 8.54 11.82 -4.74
CA TYR A 1038 9.87 11.33 -5.12
C TYR A 1038 10.22 11.64 -6.58
N HIS A 1039 9.29 11.40 -7.52
CA HIS A 1039 9.53 11.70 -8.93
C HIS A 1039 9.74 13.19 -9.19
N ILE A 1040 8.94 14.05 -8.57
CA ILE A 1040 9.09 15.50 -8.68
C ILE A 1040 10.43 15.94 -8.10
N MET A 1041 10.83 15.42 -6.94
CA MET A 1041 12.15 15.68 -6.37
C MET A 1041 13.28 15.26 -7.31
N ARG A 1042 13.19 14.06 -7.89
CA ARG A 1042 14.21 13.51 -8.79
C ARG A 1042 14.35 14.29 -10.10
N LEU A 1043 13.24 14.73 -10.69
CA LEU A 1043 13.24 15.55 -11.92
C LEU A 1043 13.85 16.95 -11.71
N ASN A 1044 13.90 17.41 -10.46
CA ASN A 1044 14.37 18.74 -10.07
C ASN A 1044 15.59 18.66 -9.13
N GLU A 1045 16.38 17.58 -9.19
CA GLU A 1045 17.53 17.31 -8.33
C GLU A 1045 18.53 18.48 -8.31
N GLU A 1046 18.97 18.95 -9.48
CA GLU A 1046 19.95 20.04 -9.59
C GLU A 1046 19.42 21.36 -9.01
N TYR A 1047 18.12 21.65 -9.21
CA TYR A 1047 17.47 22.82 -8.61
C TYR A 1047 17.42 22.74 -7.08
N LEU A 1048 17.08 21.56 -6.52
CA LEU A 1048 17.05 21.37 -5.07
C LEU A 1048 18.45 21.52 -4.46
N LYS A 1049 19.49 20.98 -5.11
CA LYS A 1049 20.89 21.19 -4.70
C LYS A 1049 21.25 22.67 -4.70
N GLU A 1050 21.02 23.40 -5.80
CA GLU A 1050 21.29 24.84 -5.92
C GLU A 1050 20.64 25.65 -4.78
N GLN A 1051 19.36 25.38 -4.47
CA GLN A 1051 18.64 26.06 -3.39
C GLN A 1051 19.23 25.77 -2.01
N LEU A 1052 19.57 24.50 -1.72
CA LEU A 1052 20.19 24.12 -0.45
C LEU A 1052 21.59 24.73 -0.29
N PHE A 1053 22.39 24.79 -1.36
CA PHE A 1053 23.70 25.45 -1.35
C PHE A 1053 23.58 26.94 -1.03
N SER A 1054 22.63 27.65 -1.68
CA SER A 1054 22.44 29.09 -1.45
C SER A 1054 22.04 29.45 -0.02
N MET A 1055 21.38 28.53 0.69
CA MET A 1055 20.98 28.72 2.09
C MET A 1055 22.13 28.54 3.09
N ASN A 1056 23.22 27.87 2.70
CA ASN A 1056 24.40 27.67 3.55
C ASN A 1056 25.43 28.82 3.43
N GLY A 1057 25.29 29.70 2.44
CA GLY A 1057 26.11 30.89 2.27
C GLY A 1057 25.52 32.10 3.01
N SER A 1058 26.33 32.77 3.83
CA SER A 1058 25.94 34.03 4.46
C SER A 1058 25.80 35.14 3.39
N GLU A 1059 24.60 35.72 3.29
CA GLU A 1059 24.29 37.00 2.61
C GLU A 1059 24.20 37.04 1.06
N GLU A 1060 23.79 35.97 0.36
CA GLU A 1060 23.36 36.11 -1.04
C GLU A 1060 21.83 36.07 -1.21
N LYS A 1061 21.32 36.95 -2.08
CA LYS A 1061 19.89 37.08 -2.41
C LYS A 1061 19.31 35.72 -2.80
N PRO A 1062 18.06 35.39 -2.40
CA PRO A 1062 17.43 34.13 -2.79
C PRO A 1062 17.44 33.97 -4.32
N LEU A 1063 17.97 32.85 -4.79
CA LEU A 1063 17.99 32.48 -6.22
C LEU A 1063 16.57 32.54 -6.81
N PRO A 1064 16.42 32.91 -8.10
CA PRO A 1064 15.12 32.97 -8.75
C PRO A 1064 14.42 31.60 -8.73
N ILE A 1065 13.14 31.61 -8.35
CA ILE A 1065 12.29 30.42 -8.31
C ILE A 1065 12.07 29.94 -9.76
N ARG A 1066 12.35 28.66 -10.02
CA ARG A 1066 12.09 28.02 -11.32
C ARG A 1066 10.82 27.16 -11.22
N PRO A 1067 10.00 27.06 -12.29
CA PRO A 1067 8.86 26.14 -12.32
C PRO A 1067 9.34 24.69 -12.23
N LEU A 1068 8.69 23.91 -11.35
CA LEU A 1068 8.97 22.48 -11.20
C LEU A 1068 8.55 21.73 -12.47
N LYS A 1069 9.35 20.75 -12.87
CA LYS A 1069 8.95 19.76 -13.89
C LYS A 1069 7.99 18.74 -13.25
N PRO A 1070 6.69 18.70 -13.60
CA PRO A 1070 5.69 17.90 -12.88
C PRO A 1070 5.47 16.50 -13.47
N THR A 1071 5.85 16.27 -14.73
CA THR A 1071 5.53 15.05 -15.46
C THR A 1071 6.79 14.43 -16.06
N LEU A 1072 6.94 13.11 -15.90
CA LEU A 1072 7.83 12.32 -16.74
C LEU A 1072 7.33 12.44 -18.19
N LYS A 1073 8.12 13.00 -19.10
CA LYS A 1073 7.93 12.68 -20.52
C LYS A 1073 8.20 11.20 -20.67
N SER A 1074 7.19 10.42 -21.03
CA SER A 1074 7.19 8.94 -21.07
C SER A 1074 8.27 8.28 -21.93
N VAL A 1075 9.11 9.07 -22.60
CA VAL A 1075 10.15 8.64 -23.54
C VAL A 1075 11.57 8.91 -23.03
N GLU A 1076 11.77 9.79 -22.03
CA GLU A 1076 13.12 10.26 -21.62
C GLU A 1076 13.80 9.40 -20.53
N ASP A 1077 13.08 8.46 -19.89
CA ASP A 1077 13.56 7.65 -18.76
C ASP A 1077 13.71 6.15 -19.05
N GLN A 1078 13.93 5.74 -20.31
CA GLN A 1078 14.80 4.58 -20.45
C GLN A 1078 16.16 5.00 -19.89
N PRO A 1079 16.76 4.28 -18.92
CA PRO A 1079 18.11 4.60 -18.49
C PRO A 1079 18.94 4.61 -19.76
N SER A 1080 19.43 5.81 -20.12
CA SER A 1080 20.24 5.99 -21.30
C SER A 1080 21.39 5.00 -21.24
N ALA A 1081 21.79 4.48 -22.40
CA ALA A 1081 22.95 3.59 -22.46
C ALA A 1081 24.09 4.23 -21.66
N PHE A 1082 24.77 3.43 -20.83
CA PHE A 1082 25.84 3.92 -19.98
C PHE A 1082 26.81 4.77 -20.83
N ASN A 1083 26.96 6.04 -20.47
CA ASN A 1083 27.80 6.98 -21.20
C ASN A 1083 29.13 7.15 -20.46
N PRO A 1084 30.22 6.48 -20.89
CA PRO A 1084 31.51 6.59 -20.24
C PRO A 1084 32.09 8.01 -20.31
N PHE A 1085 31.76 8.80 -21.34
CA PHE A 1085 32.22 10.19 -21.45
C PHE A 1085 31.56 11.10 -20.41
N HIS A 1086 30.32 10.80 -20.00
CA HIS A 1086 29.67 11.52 -18.91
C HIS A 1086 30.35 11.25 -17.58
N VAL A 1087 30.69 9.98 -17.30
CA VAL A 1087 31.45 9.62 -16.09
C VAL A 1087 32.84 10.24 -16.11
N TYR A 1088 33.51 10.23 -17.27
CA TYR A 1088 34.81 10.90 -17.44
C TYR A 1088 34.71 12.40 -17.14
N LYS A 1089 33.71 13.07 -17.72
CA LYS A 1089 33.47 14.51 -17.53
C LYS A 1089 33.20 14.84 -16.06
N ALA A 1090 32.33 14.06 -15.39
CA ALA A 1090 32.06 14.21 -13.97
C ALA A 1090 33.32 13.96 -13.11
N PHE A 1091 34.12 12.96 -13.47
CA PHE A 1091 35.40 12.65 -12.80
C PHE A 1091 36.44 13.76 -13.00
N SER A 1092 36.51 14.38 -14.17
CA SER A 1092 37.47 15.46 -14.46
C SER A 1092 37.03 16.83 -13.94
N GLU A 1093 35.74 17.16 -14.01
CA GLU A 1093 35.22 18.50 -13.66
C GLU A 1093 34.86 18.61 -12.17
N ASN A 1094 34.38 17.53 -11.54
CA ASN A 1094 33.89 17.59 -10.15
C ASN A 1094 34.81 16.92 -9.12
N MET A 1095 35.71 16.01 -9.51
CA MET A 1095 36.45 15.16 -8.55
C MET A 1095 37.95 15.44 -8.46
N LEU A 1096 38.56 15.93 -9.52
CA LEU A 1096 40.02 16.02 -9.64
C LEU A 1096 40.44 17.33 -10.30
N ASP A 1097 40.43 18.42 -9.56
CA ASP A 1097 41.48 19.43 -9.81
C ASP A 1097 42.81 18.81 -9.35
N GLN A 1098 43.41 18.00 -10.24
CA GLN A 1098 44.67 17.31 -9.98
C GLN A 1098 45.76 18.31 -9.57
N SER A 1099 45.66 19.56 -10.05
CA SER A 1099 46.55 20.64 -9.69
C SER A 1099 46.34 21.12 -8.25
N ALA A 1100 45.08 21.19 -7.79
CA ALA A 1100 44.75 21.53 -6.40
C ALA A 1100 45.13 20.40 -5.43
N ILE A 1101 44.87 19.13 -5.77
CA ILE A 1101 45.21 17.98 -4.91
C ILE A 1101 46.73 17.82 -4.78
N LYS A 1102 47.49 17.99 -5.88
CA LYS A 1102 48.96 17.94 -5.87
C LYS A 1102 49.58 19.06 -5.03
N LYS A 1103 49.01 20.27 -5.08
CA LYS A 1103 49.48 21.45 -4.35
C LYS A 1103 48.89 21.56 -2.94
N TRP A 1104 48.03 20.62 -2.52
CA TRP A 1104 47.40 20.65 -1.21
C TRP A 1104 48.42 20.43 -0.09
N ASN A 1105 48.53 21.41 0.79
CA ASN A 1105 49.35 21.34 1.98
C ASN A 1105 48.53 20.75 3.13
N TRP A 1106 48.76 19.47 3.42
CA TRP A 1106 48.18 18.81 4.58
C TRP A 1106 48.67 19.47 5.87
N ASN A 1107 47.75 19.75 6.79
CA ASN A 1107 48.08 20.26 8.12
C ASN A 1107 48.56 19.10 9.01
N TRP A 1108 49.83 18.72 8.84
CA TRP A 1108 50.44 17.59 9.54
C TRP A 1108 50.40 17.74 11.07
N SER A 1109 50.58 18.97 11.57
CA SER A 1109 50.50 19.29 13.00
C SER A 1109 49.15 18.97 13.64
N ASN A 1110 48.05 19.06 12.87
CA ASN A 1110 46.71 18.66 13.36
C ASN A 1110 46.39 17.19 13.07
N LEU A 1111 47.02 16.59 12.07
CA LEU A 1111 46.67 15.27 11.56
C LEU A 1111 47.45 14.14 12.24
N LEU A 1112 48.76 14.29 12.41
CA LEU A 1112 49.66 13.28 12.99
C LEU A 1112 49.34 12.94 14.46
N PRO A 1113 48.96 13.88 15.34
CA PRO A 1113 48.64 13.57 16.72
C PRO A 1113 47.51 12.54 16.88
N ASN A 1114 46.59 12.45 15.91
CA ASN A 1114 45.51 11.47 15.92
C ASN A 1114 46.03 10.02 15.86
N TYR A 1115 47.27 9.79 15.41
CA TYR A 1115 47.87 8.46 15.21
C TYR A 1115 48.81 8.01 16.34
N LEU A 1116 48.92 8.76 17.44
CA LEU A 1116 49.74 8.36 18.60
C LEU A 1116 49.30 7.01 19.22
N GLY A 1117 48.02 6.65 19.09
CA GLY A 1117 47.49 5.35 19.53
C GLY A 1117 47.56 4.22 18.49
N LEU A 1118 48.28 4.41 17.38
CA LEU A 1118 48.46 3.39 16.34
C LEU A 1118 49.26 2.20 16.87
N ASP A 1119 48.91 1.00 16.42
CA ASP A 1119 49.63 -0.22 16.79
C ASP A 1119 51.11 -0.15 16.37
N LYS A 1120 52.02 -0.49 17.29
CA LYS A 1120 53.48 -0.38 17.10
C LYS A 1120 53.97 -1.20 15.92
N MET A 1121 53.40 -2.40 15.70
CA MET A 1121 53.75 -3.25 14.56
C MET A 1121 53.33 -2.60 13.23
N THR A 1122 52.11 -2.08 13.17
CA THR A 1122 51.59 -1.36 11.99
C THR A 1122 52.42 -0.12 11.66
N PHE A 1123 52.77 0.69 12.68
CA PHE A 1123 53.63 1.85 12.51
C PHE A 1123 55.03 1.45 12.02
N SER A 1124 55.65 0.43 12.61
CA SER A 1124 56.98 -0.05 12.21
C SER A 1124 57.02 -0.49 10.74
N VAL A 1125 56.03 -1.28 10.30
CA VAL A 1125 55.96 -1.76 8.91
C VAL A 1125 55.80 -0.61 7.93
N LEU A 1126 54.93 0.38 8.23
CA LEU A 1126 54.75 1.55 7.36
C LEU A 1126 55.98 2.46 7.40
N LEU A 1127 56.66 2.59 8.54
CA LEU A 1127 57.89 3.36 8.67
C LEU A 1127 58.97 2.78 7.77
N GLU A 1128 59.19 1.45 7.81
CA GLU A 1128 60.18 0.75 6.97
C GLU A 1128 60.00 0.95 5.46
N ASN A 1129 58.75 1.14 5.02
CA ASN A 1129 58.40 1.34 3.62
C ASN A 1129 58.74 2.75 3.11
N ARG A 1130 59.11 3.68 3.98
CA ARG A 1130 59.45 5.06 3.61
C ARG A 1130 60.71 5.14 2.75
N TRP A 1131 60.73 6.10 1.83
CA TRP A 1131 61.84 6.28 0.88
C TRP A 1131 63.15 6.62 1.60
N GLU A 1132 63.09 7.32 2.73
CA GLU A 1132 64.28 7.69 3.52
C GLU A 1132 65.03 6.46 4.09
N LEU A 1133 64.39 5.30 4.21
CA LEU A 1133 64.99 4.09 4.78
C LEU A 1133 65.60 3.13 3.74
N ARG A 1134 65.63 3.54 2.46
CA ARG A 1134 66.27 2.78 1.39
C ARG A 1134 67.79 2.81 1.51
N LYS A 1135 68.45 1.71 1.14
CA LYS A 1135 69.89 1.47 1.35
C LYS A 1135 70.83 2.44 0.60
N ASP A 1136 70.35 3.09 -0.46
CA ASP A 1136 71.18 3.89 -1.38
C ASP A 1136 70.85 5.40 -1.38
N GLU A 1137 70.01 5.88 -0.45
CA GLU A 1137 69.57 7.29 -0.41
C GLU A 1137 70.52 8.19 0.41
N ARG A 1138 70.76 9.41 -0.08
CA ARG A 1138 71.60 10.41 0.62
C ARG A 1138 70.74 11.25 1.56
N LEU A 1139 70.81 10.93 2.84
CA LEU A 1139 70.19 11.71 3.92
C LEU A 1139 71.18 12.62 4.63
N GLU A 1140 70.69 13.75 5.12
CA GLU A 1140 71.42 14.64 6.04
C GLU A 1140 71.66 13.94 7.40
N GLU A 1141 72.66 14.37 8.17
CA GLU A 1141 72.98 13.77 9.47
C GLU A 1141 71.83 13.88 10.47
N ASP A 1142 71.12 15.02 10.47
CA ASP A 1142 69.96 15.26 11.33
C ASP A 1142 68.80 14.31 10.98
N GLU A 1143 68.56 14.04 9.69
CA GLU A 1143 67.52 13.12 9.22
C GLU A 1143 67.84 11.68 9.63
N LYS A 1144 69.13 11.28 9.57
CA LYS A 1144 69.58 9.97 10.05
C LYS A 1144 69.35 9.81 11.55
N ALA A 1145 69.64 10.84 12.34
CA ALA A 1145 69.42 10.84 13.78
C ALA A 1145 67.92 10.69 14.13
N MET A 1146 67.04 11.43 13.42
CA MET A 1146 65.58 11.32 13.58
C MET A 1146 65.08 9.91 13.26
N LEU A 1147 65.56 9.29 12.17
CA LEU A 1147 65.16 7.94 11.77
C LEU A 1147 65.66 6.85 12.72
N GLU A 1148 66.90 6.95 13.20
CA GLU A 1148 67.42 6.02 14.21
C GLU A 1148 66.59 6.07 15.50
N HIS A 1149 66.19 7.27 15.92
CA HIS A 1149 65.35 7.43 17.09
C HIS A 1149 63.97 6.80 16.89
N LEU A 1150 63.30 7.08 15.76
CA LEU A 1150 62.01 6.45 15.42
C LEU A 1150 62.10 4.92 15.34
N LYS A 1151 63.21 4.36 14.82
CA LYS A 1151 63.45 2.91 14.83
C LYS A 1151 63.57 2.35 16.25
N ARG A 1152 64.27 3.04 17.15
CA ARG A 1152 64.41 2.61 18.55
C ARG A 1152 63.07 2.60 19.30
N ILE A 1153 62.16 3.52 18.95
CA ILE A 1153 60.79 3.53 19.49
C ILE A 1153 59.99 2.30 19.02
N CYS A 1154 60.25 1.80 17.81
CA CYS A 1154 59.55 0.65 17.23
C CYS A 1154 60.09 -0.71 17.69
N THR A 1155 61.36 -0.79 18.12
CA THR A 1155 61.95 -2.04 18.60
C THR A 1155 61.40 -2.44 19.97
N ILE A 1156 60.66 -3.56 20.00
CA ILE A 1156 60.15 -4.17 21.23
C ILE A 1156 61.33 -4.51 22.14
N GLN A 1157 61.44 -3.85 23.30
CA GLN A 1157 62.22 -4.39 24.41
C GLN A 1157 61.50 -5.65 24.92
N ASN A 1158 62.00 -6.84 24.54
CA ASN A 1158 61.70 -8.07 25.27
C ASN A 1158 62.45 -8.01 26.62
N SER A 1159 61.96 -7.20 27.56
CA SER A 1159 62.46 -7.16 28.94
C SER A 1159 61.83 -8.25 29.82
N SER A 1160 61.86 -9.50 29.36
CA SER A 1160 61.43 -10.66 30.17
C SER A 1160 62.13 -11.98 29.82
N ALA A 1161 63.39 -11.93 29.35
CA ALA A 1161 64.20 -13.13 29.16
C ALA A 1161 65.70 -12.92 29.44
N SER A 1162 66.05 -12.08 30.42
CA SER A 1162 67.42 -11.98 30.94
C SER A 1162 67.42 -11.68 32.42
N ASP A 1163 66.97 -12.64 33.22
CA ASP A 1163 67.32 -12.75 34.64
C ASP A 1163 66.99 -14.19 35.04
N ASN A 1164 67.93 -15.10 34.79
CA ASN A 1164 68.15 -16.36 35.51
C ASN A 1164 69.20 -17.20 34.76
N THR A 1165 70.43 -16.71 34.71
CA THR A 1165 71.61 -17.59 34.77
C THR A 1165 72.80 -16.77 35.21
N GLU A 1166 73.43 -17.26 36.28
CA GLU A 1166 74.80 -16.96 36.74
C GLU A 1166 74.95 -15.62 37.50
N GLU A 1167 75.39 -15.56 38.75
CA GLU A 1167 76.38 -16.40 39.43
C GLU A 1167 76.24 -16.33 40.96
N GLN A 1168 77.06 -17.16 41.61
CA GLN A 1168 77.39 -17.23 43.05
C GLN A 1168 77.52 -15.91 43.79
#